data_AF-A0AA39UUR0-F1
#
_entry.id   AF-A0AA39UUR0-F1
#
_cell.length_a   1.000
_cell.length_b   1.000
_cell.length_c   1.000
_cell.angle_alpha   90.00
_cell.angle_beta   90.00
_cell.angle_gamma   90.00
#
_symmetry.space_group_name_H-M   'P 1'
#
loop_
_entity.id
_entity.type
_entity.pdbx_description
1 polymer ?
#
loop_
_entity_poly.entity_id
_entity_poly.type
_entity_poly.pdbx_seq_one_letter_code
_entity_poly.pdbx_strand_id
1 'polypeptide(L)'
;MPFKKEHTKTTKAHDTMLDMMGTALQMSGPDVRNPTAHTDQPFDDNRGRYLVWELCELNFRLELLALDTHLTRSLVSDNADFQLKRQSAILNLFPGESLVPLPSHSVTSSVSFQSTSWKERRIALEAFRKIMLEWEVPLVFEVKGLLDPSGDETSLGVEKALGQLLSPTRFPSLWSPRAMPLDSSSNMQNKEKTCPICGKTFNVRGFKTHETACSRKAEDRRRKIAYERQPRGHLPGRQSRNPSSSLEPDEATISSLIRRKTTRTPTPPIPAASDQPRPDVTYIRTEYHPSSGRDSREDSLEEYQACEEKPKVDLNDSPWHPFKSKIDFELVEFILQSALNGGEIDGLLKNMAQRGGELPSFRNHRELIVLWEKAADLRTQFTKTTFSVPLGKQNYEFDVYHRDLWSWTLDILQDPVLAPYIIWDAQRLFKCKGDGTSERFYTEPWTGNIFWEVQSTLPVNGKPICYIIYADKTRLSSFGTVQGYPVIVRLGNLPAHIRNGQGVGGGRVIGWLPIVPEESQHHDKSYYADFKRAVWHKAFEVILSSIKNRSKIGAWVQSSNPDVAPWYLFPTIMILSADYEEQCVMALTRGVQSKFPCNICLVPEGRLLEMEETYNLRTTPWAQDIFKQAKEISNATDRNEFLKKFGLRFIENVFWSIEHCDVYRALSFDRLHTFNHGLFALHLLKEVIRRIEKLKHSNTFAQQVDEQLSAFPRWKDLYHFAQGFMHVTYTDGLKFEMLSKQLIFIAHNILTKERDPVGYILLRVLRVYMELDMYASFSLHTSSSLQAGRARLPILAALIAEYEKASREEYEKIKQAALAAGKKPPKNLTFKVWDFPKVHTHKHLFDDIEAKGVTLNYNTKPNESMHGTFKESYQRCTNFKDYDKQILQIDQWFNAMSFIRQQIDVQEERLATSAEEKDPDEIDNSRQPETADSQPDYVSAASVHGNRGKGGGRLTFPEVEAKAADNPDFSKFRKRLSQYMMKHFESHPEELPLINGAEVAFEGFALEDRISLYGMLKSYYPSLADWRLATDILRCSPNFNHCPRYDFVLLDTVGGPLFAQLVMVFECTIHEKTFPLMLVRPFDQPTEGYSAQKDQDLGFYRVRTDMKKSEPRLVSIYSVLRGALLIEDHDFSSQDKDVKEYLVVDVVDADMFLRMQSLSYVGKSTVQ
;
A
#
# COMPACT_ATOMS: atom_id res chain seq x y z
N MET A 1 19.35 -69.62 32.73
CA MET A 1 18.13 -70.28 32.21
C MET A 1 17.15 -69.21 31.74
N PRO A 2 16.39 -69.48 30.67
CA PRO A 2 15.95 -68.47 29.72
C PRO A 2 14.50 -68.04 29.93
N PHE A 3 14.18 -66.75 29.71
CA PHE A 3 12.81 -66.33 29.43
C PHE A 3 12.78 -65.20 28.38
N LYS A 4 12.38 -65.63 27.17
CA LYS A 4 11.65 -64.95 26.08
C LYS A 4 11.78 -63.41 25.95
N LYS A 5 12.43 -62.96 24.87
CA LYS A 5 12.16 -61.65 24.25
C LYS A 5 10.86 -61.74 23.45
N GLU A 6 9.84 -61.01 23.88
CA GLU A 6 8.64 -60.75 23.09
C GLU A 6 9.00 -59.86 21.90
N HIS A 7 8.65 -60.31 20.70
CA HIS A 7 8.68 -59.51 19.48
C HIS A 7 7.54 -58.48 19.52
N THR A 8 7.85 -57.19 19.70
CA THR A 8 6.89 -56.09 19.54
C THR A 8 6.68 -55.76 18.06
N LYS A 9 5.40 -55.55 17.68
CA LYS A 9 4.87 -55.35 16.31
C LYS A 9 5.52 -54.21 15.49
N THR A 10 6.29 -53.33 16.11
CA THR A 10 6.91 -52.15 15.48
C THR A 10 8.04 -52.49 14.50
N THR A 11 8.79 -53.56 14.73
CA THR A 11 9.90 -53.95 13.82
C THR A 11 9.39 -54.44 12.46
N LYS A 12 8.23 -55.13 12.44
CA LYS A 12 7.62 -55.58 11.17
C LYS A 12 7.10 -54.43 10.31
N ALA A 13 6.53 -53.39 10.92
CA ALA A 13 6.06 -52.21 10.19
C ALA A 13 7.24 -51.40 9.63
N HIS A 14 8.31 -51.27 10.42
CA HIS A 14 9.57 -50.65 10.02
C HIS A 14 10.25 -51.40 8.87
N ASP A 15 10.38 -52.73 8.97
CA ASP A 15 10.97 -53.57 7.92
C ASP A 15 10.12 -53.56 6.65
N THR A 16 8.79 -53.54 6.77
CA THR A 16 7.88 -53.42 5.61
C THR A 16 8.00 -52.06 4.93
N MET A 17 8.20 -50.98 5.70
CA MET A 17 8.39 -49.64 5.15
C MET A 17 9.75 -49.48 4.47
N LEU A 18 10.81 -50.06 5.03
CA LEU A 18 12.14 -50.12 4.41
C LEU A 18 12.13 -50.94 3.12
N ASP A 19 11.38 -52.05 3.07
CA ASP A 19 11.23 -52.87 1.85
C ASP A 19 10.45 -52.12 0.76
N MET A 20 9.40 -51.38 1.16
CA MET A 20 8.63 -50.52 0.24
C MET A 20 9.47 -49.33 -0.28
N MET A 21 10.31 -48.74 0.56
CA MET A 21 11.20 -47.63 0.18
C MET A 21 12.39 -48.11 -0.67
N GLY A 22 12.98 -49.27 -0.35
CA GLY A 22 14.04 -49.90 -1.14
C GLY A 22 13.56 -50.28 -2.55
N THR A 23 12.32 -50.77 -2.67
CA THR A 23 11.69 -51.09 -3.96
C THR A 23 11.42 -49.83 -4.80
N ALA A 24 10.99 -48.73 -4.16
CA ALA A 24 10.74 -47.46 -4.84
C ALA A 24 12.04 -46.80 -5.35
N LEU A 25 13.14 -46.94 -4.61
CA LEU A 25 14.45 -46.37 -4.97
C LEU A 25 15.21 -47.20 -6.02
N GLN A 26 15.04 -48.52 -6.06
CA GLN A 26 15.67 -49.39 -7.07
C GLN A 26 15.13 -49.17 -8.50
N MET A 27 13.93 -48.60 -8.67
CA MET A 27 13.35 -48.32 -10.00
C MET A 27 13.83 -47.01 -10.63
N SER A 28 14.65 -46.21 -9.94
CA SER A 28 15.17 -44.91 -10.41
C SER A 28 16.66 -44.91 -10.78
N GLY A 29 17.35 -46.06 -10.74
CA GLY A 29 18.62 -46.26 -11.44
C GLY A 29 19.94 -46.35 -10.65
N PRO A 30 20.07 -46.06 -9.35
CA PRO A 30 21.27 -46.46 -8.61
C PRO A 30 20.99 -47.69 -7.72
N ASP A 31 21.75 -48.76 -7.91
CA ASP A 31 21.72 -49.99 -7.12
C ASP A 31 22.29 -49.70 -5.71
N VAL A 32 21.43 -49.43 -4.73
CA VAL A 32 21.83 -49.34 -3.32
C VAL A 32 21.94 -50.75 -2.75
N ARG A 33 23.05 -51.44 -3.05
CA ARG A 33 23.41 -52.64 -2.29
C ARG A 33 24.01 -52.24 -0.96
N ASN A 34 23.26 -52.60 0.08
CA ASN A 34 23.67 -52.88 1.45
C ASN A 34 25.16 -52.61 1.77
N PRO A 35 25.52 -51.50 2.44
CA PRO A 35 26.85 -51.34 2.99
C PRO A 35 26.99 -52.33 4.16
N THR A 36 27.62 -53.46 3.89
CA THR A 36 28.23 -54.27 4.93
C THR A 36 29.21 -53.39 5.71
N ALA A 37 28.94 -53.29 7.01
CA ALA A 37 29.87 -53.02 8.11
C ALA A 37 30.82 -51.82 7.98
N HIS A 38 30.79 -50.99 9.03
CA HIS A 38 31.79 -49.97 9.39
C HIS A 38 31.54 -48.55 8.89
N THR A 39 30.47 -47.93 9.36
CA THR A 39 30.49 -46.51 9.78
C THR A 39 29.47 -46.30 10.88
N ASP A 40 29.94 -46.15 12.12
CA ASP A 40 29.15 -45.87 13.33
C ASP A 40 28.68 -44.41 13.37
N GLN A 41 27.86 -43.98 12.39
CA GLN A 41 27.03 -42.79 12.57
C GLN A 41 25.56 -43.17 12.40
N PRO A 42 24.74 -43.02 13.45
CA PRO A 42 23.32 -43.36 13.37
C PRO A 42 22.61 -42.36 12.45
N PHE A 43 21.86 -42.88 11.48
CA PHE A 43 20.86 -42.12 10.73
C PHE A 43 19.94 -41.42 11.74
N ASP A 44 19.80 -40.10 11.65
CA ASP A 44 18.91 -39.34 12.53
C ASP A 44 17.47 -39.72 12.19
N ASP A 45 17.00 -40.72 12.93
CA ASP A 45 15.70 -41.37 12.75
C ASP A 45 14.56 -40.33 12.86
N ASN A 46 14.74 -39.25 13.61
CA ASN A 46 13.74 -38.18 13.72
C ASN A 46 13.72 -37.29 12.47
N ARG A 47 14.87 -37.01 11.87
CA ARG A 47 14.98 -36.23 10.64
C ARG A 47 14.48 -37.02 9.42
N GLY A 48 14.74 -38.32 9.38
CA GLY A 48 14.16 -39.24 8.40
C GLY A 48 12.63 -39.34 8.53
N ARG A 49 12.11 -39.44 9.76
CA ARG A 49 10.65 -39.45 10.04
C ARG A 49 9.97 -38.14 9.62
N TYR A 50 10.62 -36.98 9.84
CA TYR A 50 10.09 -35.68 9.43
C TYR A 50 10.02 -35.52 7.89
N LEU A 51 11.05 -35.97 7.17
CA LEU A 51 11.06 -35.94 5.70
C LEU A 51 10.01 -36.88 5.09
N VAL A 52 9.81 -38.06 5.69
CA VAL A 52 8.73 -38.99 5.31
C VAL A 52 7.36 -38.36 5.63
N TRP A 53 7.22 -37.65 6.75
CA TRP A 53 6.00 -36.92 7.09
C TRP A 53 5.64 -35.89 6.01
N GLU A 54 6.58 -35.04 5.59
CA GLU A 54 6.29 -34.01 4.58
C GLU A 54 6.00 -34.61 3.19
N LEU A 55 6.74 -35.64 2.77
CA LEU A 55 6.48 -36.32 1.49
C LEU A 55 5.12 -37.02 1.47
N CYS A 56 4.73 -37.67 2.57
CA CYS A 56 3.43 -38.31 2.72
C CYS A 56 2.29 -37.30 2.83
N GLU A 57 2.49 -36.17 3.52
CA GLU A 57 1.52 -35.08 3.60
C GLU A 57 1.28 -34.44 2.23
N LEU A 58 2.34 -34.21 1.45
CA LEU A 58 2.24 -33.63 0.12
C LEU A 58 1.48 -34.56 -0.84
N ASN A 59 1.78 -35.87 -0.83
CA ASN A 59 1.04 -36.86 -1.61
C ASN A 59 -0.42 -36.99 -1.16
N PHE A 60 -0.69 -36.92 0.15
CA PHE A 60 -2.04 -36.95 0.70
C PHE A 60 -2.87 -35.73 0.27
N ARG A 61 -2.27 -34.52 0.28
CA ARG A 61 -2.92 -33.28 -0.20
C ARG A 61 -3.21 -33.34 -1.70
N LEU A 62 -2.31 -33.93 -2.49
CA LEU A 62 -2.51 -34.12 -3.93
C LEU A 62 -3.59 -35.16 -4.25
N GLU A 63 -3.67 -36.26 -3.50
CA GLU A 63 -4.77 -37.22 -3.61
C GLU A 63 -6.11 -36.62 -3.18
N LEU A 64 -6.14 -35.80 -2.13
CA LEU A 64 -7.34 -35.06 -1.70
C LEU A 64 -7.84 -34.09 -2.78
N LEU A 65 -6.93 -33.35 -3.43
CA LEU A 65 -7.28 -32.49 -4.56
C LEU A 65 -7.83 -33.30 -5.75
N ALA A 66 -7.26 -34.47 -6.02
CA ALA A 66 -7.74 -35.37 -7.06
C ALA A 66 -9.13 -35.95 -6.72
N LEU A 67 -9.39 -36.27 -5.45
CA LEU A 67 -10.67 -36.74 -4.91
C LEU A 67 -11.76 -35.66 -4.96
N ASP A 68 -11.43 -34.42 -4.60
CA ASP A 68 -12.37 -33.30 -4.59
C ASP A 68 -12.83 -32.94 -6.03
N THR A 69 -11.92 -33.09 -6.99
CA THR A 69 -12.22 -32.93 -8.42
C THR A 69 -13.09 -34.08 -8.97
N HIS A 70 -13.01 -35.28 -8.38
CA HIS A 70 -13.80 -36.44 -8.79
C HIS A 70 -15.21 -36.42 -8.17
N LEU A 71 -15.35 -35.92 -6.93
CA LEU A 71 -16.65 -35.67 -6.28
C LEU A 71 -17.45 -34.58 -6.98
N THR A 72 -16.79 -33.56 -7.54
CA THR A 72 -17.46 -32.51 -8.34
C THR A 72 -17.85 -32.95 -9.75
N ARG A 73 -17.38 -34.12 -10.25
CA ARG A 73 -17.63 -34.58 -11.62
C ARG A 73 -18.23 -35.97 -11.77
N SER A 74 -18.67 -36.64 -10.69
CA SER A 74 -19.49 -37.85 -10.80
C SER A 74 -20.90 -37.62 -11.38
N LEU A 75 -21.19 -36.42 -11.92
CA LEU A 75 -22.47 -36.05 -12.50
C LEU A 75 -22.49 -35.95 -14.04
N VAL A 76 -21.38 -36.03 -14.79
CA VAL A 76 -21.46 -35.92 -16.28
C VAL A 76 -20.39 -36.76 -17.04
N SER A 77 -20.88 -37.89 -17.57
CA SER A 77 -20.49 -38.71 -18.75
C SER A 77 -19.01 -39.00 -19.12
N ASP A 78 -18.75 -40.30 -19.31
CA ASP A 78 -17.58 -40.92 -19.93
C ASP A 78 -17.27 -40.39 -21.33
N ASN A 79 -16.09 -39.79 -21.52
CA ASN A 79 -15.57 -39.47 -22.84
C ASN A 79 -14.07 -39.79 -22.89
N ALA A 80 -13.71 -40.84 -23.65
CA ALA A 80 -12.36 -41.41 -23.73
C ALA A 80 -11.29 -40.43 -24.24
N ASP A 81 -11.69 -39.40 -25.00
CA ASP A 81 -10.81 -38.36 -25.53
C ASP A 81 -10.24 -37.44 -24.43
N PHE A 82 -10.90 -37.40 -23.26
CA PHE A 82 -10.44 -36.66 -22.09
C PHE A 82 -9.37 -37.42 -21.30
N GLN A 83 -9.43 -38.77 -21.27
CA GLN A 83 -8.41 -39.60 -20.62
C GLN A 83 -7.05 -39.45 -21.32
N LEU A 84 -7.03 -39.44 -22.66
CA LEU A 84 -5.80 -39.28 -23.44
C LEU A 84 -5.17 -37.89 -23.24
N LYS A 85 -5.99 -36.82 -23.27
CA LYS A 85 -5.54 -35.44 -23.03
C LYS A 85 -5.07 -35.21 -21.59
N ARG A 86 -5.68 -35.88 -20.61
CA ARG A 86 -5.24 -35.90 -19.20
C ARG A 86 -3.92 -36.64 -19.04
N GLN A 87 -3.73 -37.79 -19.70
CA GLN A 87 -2.48 -38.56 -19.62
C GLN A 87 -1.32 -37.77 -20.24
N SER A 88 -1.53 -37.10 -21.38
CA SER A 88 -0.56 -36.15 -21.92
C SER A 88 -0.33 -34.93 -21.03
N ALA A 89 -1.35 -34.40 -20.34
CA ALA A 89 -1.17 -33.27 -19.43
C ALA A 89 -0.41 -33.65 -18.14
N ILE A 90 -0.63 -34.87 -17.63
CA ILE A 90 0.12 -35.41 -16.48
C ILE A 90 1.57 -35.73 -16.89
N LEU A 91 1.77 -36.33 -18.06
CA LEU A 91 3.12 -36.57 -18.63
C LEU A 91 3.85 -35.25 -18.96
N ASN A 92 3.14 -34.19 -19.32
CA ASN A 92 3.72 -32.85 -19.53
C ASN A 92 4.02 -32.12 -18.22
N LEU A 93 3.34 -32.45 -17.12
CA LEU A 93 3.63 -31.94 -15.77
C LEU A 93 4.81 -32.66 -15.12
N PHE A 94 5.11 -33.90 -15.55
CA PHE A 94 6.24 -34.70 -15.09
C PHE A 94 7.03 -35.28 -16.28
N PRO A 95 7.82 -34.47 -17.00
CA PRO A 95 8.60 -34.95 -18.12
C PRO A 95 9.82 -35.74 -17.61
N GLY A 96 9.88 -37.03 -17.95
CA GLY A 96 10.96 -37.95 -17.57
C GLY A 96 10.46 -39.12 -16.74
N GLU A 97 9.92 -40.14 -17.42
CA GLU A 97 9.66 -41.55 -17.05
C GLU A 97 9.51 -41.98 -15.56
N SER A 98 9.11 -41.11 -14.63
CA SER A 98 9.07 -41.42 -13.18
C SER A 98 7.77 -42.11 -12.74
N LEU A 99 6.96 -42.58 -13.68
CA LEU A 99 5.78 -43.40 -13.42
C LEU A 99 5.85 -44.67 -14.27
N VAL A 100 6.73 -45.59 -13.88
CA VAL A 100 6.73 -46.95 -14.41
C VAL A 100 5.75 -47.80 -13.59
N PRO A 101 4.77 -48.46 -14.21
CA PRO A 101 3.96 -49.46 -13.53
C PRO A 101 4.79 -50.73 -13.33
N LEU A 102 4.80 -51.30 -12.13
CA LEU A 102 5.39 -52.63 -11.91
C LEU A 102 4.61 -53.69 -12.72
N PRO A 103 5.29 -54.67 -13.36
CA PRO A 103 4.61 -55.73 -14.07
C PRO A 103 3.82 -56.58 -13.08
N SER A 104 2.60 -56.90 -13.48
CA SER A 104 1.72 -57.82 -12.79
C SER A 104 2.45 -59.12 -12.47
N HIS A 105 2.71 -59.43 -11.18
CA HIS A 105 2.54 -60.75 -10.56
C HIS A 105 2.91 -60.70 -9.06
N SER A 106 1.95 -61.11 -8.21
CA SER A 106 2.03 -61.44 -6.77
C SER A 106 2.60 -60.36 -5.84
N VAL A 107 1.88 -59.82 -4.85
CA VAL A 107 1.39 -60.56 -3.67
C VAL A 107 0.11 -59.90 -3.12
N THR A 108 -0.79 -60.78 -2.71
CA THR A 108 -2.10 -60.59 -2.11
C THR A 108 -2.05 -59.96 -0.71
N SER A 109 -2.51 -58.72 -0.57
CA SER A 109 -3.26 -58.28 0.62
C SER A 109 -4.22 -57.14 0.22
N SER A 110 -5.51 -57.31 0.53
CA SER A 110 -6.63 -56.62 -0.13
C SER A 110 -6.92 -55.20 0.37
N VAL A 111 -5.95 -54.50 0.97
CA VAL A 111 -6.06 -53.10 1.36
C VAL A 111 -4.71 -52.43 1.16
N SER A 112 -4.58 -51.68 0.07
CA SER A 112 -3.34 -50.98 -0.33
C SER A 112 -3.69 -49.61 -0.92
N PHE A 113 -2.80 -48.63 -0.75
CA PHE A 113 -2.88 -47.31 -1.41
C PHE A 113 -2.91 -47.42 -2.95
N GLN A 114 -2.43 -48.53 -3.49
CA GLN A 114 -2.43 -48.82 -4.92
C GLN A 114 -3.67 -49.62 -5.37
N SER A 115 -4.62 -49.93 -4.46
CA SER A 115 -5.86 -50.63 -4.85
C SER A 115 -6.62 -49.82 -5.90
N THR A 116 -7.18 -50.45 -6.93
CA THR A 116 -8.06 -49.77 -7.90
C THR A 116 -9.44 -49.46 -7.31
N SER A 117 -9.80 -50.12 -6.20
CA SER A 117 -11.04 -49.88 -5.46
C SER A 117 -10.90 -48.66 -4.56
N TRP A 118 -11.72 -47.64 -4.81
CA TRP A 118 -11.71 -46.41 -4.01
C TRP A 118 -12.07 -46.65 -2.54
N LYS A 119 -12.94 -47.63 -2.24
CA LYS A 119 -13.31 -47.98 -0.86
C LYS A 119 -12.12 -48.56 -0.09
N GLU A 120 -11.33 -49.40 -0.74
CA GLU A 120 -10.14 -50.01 -0.12
C GLU A 120 -9.01 -49.00 0.06
N ARG A 121 -8.78 -48.12 -0.92
CA ARG A 121 -7.83 -46.99 -0.75
C ARG A 121 -8.24 -46.08 0.39
N ARG A 122 -9.53 -45.77 0.51
CA ARG A 122 -10.06 -44.96 1.61
C ARG A 122 -9.86 -45.64 2.97
N ILE A 123 -10.09 -46.95 3.07
CA ILE A 123 -9.85 -47.71 4.30
C ILE A 123 -8.34 -47.73 4.65
N ALA A 124 -7.47 -47.87 3.65
CA ALA A 124 -6.02 -47.77 3.82
C ALA A 124 -5.59 -46.38 4.32
N LEU A 125 -6.16 -45.31 3.74
CA LEU A 125 -5.96 -43.91 4.13
C LEU A 125 -6.46 -43.62 5.55
N GLU A 126 -7.65 -44.12 5.92
CA GLU A 126 -8.21 -43.94 7.27
C GLU A 126 -7.39 -44.70 8.32
N ALA A 127 -6.91 -45.90 8.00
CA ALA A 127 -6.01 -46.67 8.87
C ALA A 127 -4.64 -45.98 9.04
N PHE A 128 -4.06 -45.49 7.95
CA PHE A 128 -2.79 -44.76 7.98
C PHE A 128 -2.90 -43.44 8.74
N ARG A 129 -3.97 -42.67 8.52
CA ARG A 129 -4.25 -41.45 9.29
C ARG A 129 -4.37 -41.74 10.79
N LYS A 130 -4.95 -42.88 11.16
CA LYS A 130 -5.07 -43.29 12.57
C LYS A 130 -3.70 -43.60 13.19
N ILE A 131 -2.81 -44.26 12.44
CA ILE A 131 -1.41 -44.51 12.84
C ILE A 131 -0.64 -43.18 12.99
N MET A 132 -0.83 -42.24 12.05
CA MET A 132 -0.21 -40.91 12.09
C MET A 132 -0.70 -40.07 13.28
N LEU A 133 -1.97 -40.20 13.67
CA LEU A 133 -2.54 -39.51 14.83
C LEU A 133 -2.05 -40.06 16.18
N GLU A 134 -1.55 -41.30 16.20
CA GLU A 134 -0.94 -41.93 17.37
C GLU A 134 0.59 -41.72 17.41
N TRP A 135 1.16 -40.97 16.45
CA TRP A 135 2.59 -40.70 16.34
C TRP A 135 2.98 -39.49 17.22
N GLU A 136 3.52 -39.75 18.42
CA GLU A 136 3.99 -38.70 19.32
C GLU A 136 5.40 -38.20 18.92
N VAL A 137 5.48 -37.01 18.33
CA VAL A 137 6.70 -36.18 18.40
C VAL A 137 6.32 -34.73 18.73
N PRO A 138 6.67 -34.22 19.93
CA PRO A 138 6.49 -32.82 20.27
C PRO A 138 7.76 -31.97 20.06
N LEU A 139 7.53 -30.72 19.66
CA LEU A 139 8.32 -29.47 19.84
C LEU A 139 9.38 -29.01 18.81
N VAL A 140 9.10 -27.81 18.26
CA VAL A 140 9.87 -26.53 18.27
C VAL A 140 11.40 -26.59 18.26
N PHE A 141 12.05 -26.12 17.17
CA PHE A 141 13.10 -25.06 17.18
C PHE A 141 13.52 -24.56 15.78
N GLU A 142 14.16 -23.38 15.80
CA GLU A 142 14.70 -22.55 14.71
C GLU A 142 15.59 -23.26 13.66
N VAL A 143 15.45 -22.84 12.41
CA VAL A 143 16.31 -23.24 11.29
C VAL A 143 17.70 -22.62 11.43
N LYS A 144 18.65 -23.37 12.00
CA LYS A 144 20.10 -23.12 11.85
C LYS A 144 20.75 -24.31 11.13
N GLY A 145 21.44 -24.01 10.02
CA GLY A 145 22.48 -24.88 9.45
C GLY A 145 22.00 -25.96 8.47
N LEU A 146 21.69 -25.56 7.23
CA LEU A 146 22.05 -26.39 6.07
C LEU A 146 23.50 -26.02 5.73
N LEU A 147 24.34 -27.03 5.48
CA LEU A 147 25.79 -26.96 5.19
C LEU A 147 26.70 -27.09 6.42
N ASP A 148 26.95 -28.34 6.84
CA ASP A 148 28.18 -28.71 7.52
C ASP A 148 29.32 -28.80 6.47
N PRO A 149 30.50 -28.17 6.66
CA PRO A 149 31.58 -28.13 5.66
C PRO A 149 32.46 -29.40 5.59
N SER A 150 32.09 -30.51 6.25
CA SER A 150 32.88 -31.74 6.17
C SER A 150 32.60 -32.49 4.85
N GLY A 151 33.46 -32.28 3.86
CA GLY A 151 33.36 -32.84 2.51
C GLY A 151 33.48 -34.36 2.45
N ASP A 152 32.38 -35.07 2.73
CA ASP A 152 32.22 -36.48 2.37
C ASP A 152 31.27 -36.60 1.16
N GLU A 153 31.77 -37.13 0.05
CA GLU A 153 31.12 -37.07 -1.27
C GLU A 153 29.84 -37.93 -1.37
N THR A 154 29.60 -38.84 -0.43
CA THR A 154 28.47 -39.78 -0.48
C THR A 154 27.16 -39.22 0.08
N SER A 155 27.20 -38.37 1.11
CA SER A 155 26.04 -37.60 1.61
C SER A 155 25.65 -36.48 0.65
N LEU A 156 26.64 -35.90 -0.05
CA LEU A 156 26.44 -34.94 -1.12
C LEU A 156 25.65 -35.53 -2.31
N GLY A 157 25.76 -36.84 -2.58
CA GLY A 157 25.03 -37.51 -3.67
C GLY A 157 23.52 -37.56 -3.44
N VAL A 158 23.09 -37.87 -2.22
CA VAL A 158 21.68 -37.96 -1.83
C VAL A 158 21.06 -36.57 -1.66
N GLU A 159 21.78 -35.61 -1.08
CA GLU A 159 21.33 -34.22 -0.98
C GLU A 159 21.32 -33.48 -2.32
N LYS A 160 22.22 -33.80 -3.26
CA LYS A 160 22.23 -33.21 -4.61
C LYS A 160 21.15 -33.83 -5.51
N ALA A 161 20.80 -35.10 -5.31
CA ALA A 161 19.64 -35.74 -5.93
C ALA A 161 18.31 -35.19 -5.36
N LEU A 162 18.22 -34.98 -4.05
CA LEU A 162 17.05 -34.37 -3.39
C LEU A 162 16.94 -32.87 -3.65
N GLY A 163 18.05 -32.14 -3.76
CA GLY A 163 18.11 -30.73 -4.14
C GLY A 163 17.73 -30.48 -5.60
N GLN A 164 17.98 -31.45 -6.49
CA GLN A 164 17.44 -31.44 -7.86
C GLN A 164 15.94 -31.77 -7.91
N LEU A 165 15.40 -32.51 -6.92
CA LEU A 165 13.96 -32.72 -6.77
C LEU A 165 13.23 -31.55 -6.06
N LEU A 166 13.95 -30.72 -5.27
CA LEU A 166 13.36 -29.71 -4.38
C LEU A 166 13.69 -28.23 -4.70
N SER A 167 14.26 -27.88 -5.85
CA SER A 167 14.30 -26.46 -6.29
C SER A 167 14.51 -26.29 -7.80
N PRO A 168 13.71 -25.51 -8.57
CA PRO A 168 12.54 -24.69 -8.20
C PRO A 168 11.31 -24.91 -9.11
N THR A 169 10.24 -25.55 -8.64
CA THR A 169 8.88 -25.28 -9.15
C THR A 169 8.36 -23.97 -8.56
N ARG A 170 8.97 -22.91 -9.07
CA ARG A 170 8.36 -21.62 -9.31
C ARG A 170 6.94 -21.85 -9.89
N PHE A 171 5.90 -21.44 -9.17
CA PHE A 171 4.59 -21.10 -9.76
C PHE A 171 4.70 -19.72 -10.44
N PRO A 172 5.06 -19.67 -11.74
CA PRO A 172 4.43 -18.70 -12.62
C PRO A 172 4.24 -19.27 -14.05
N SER A 173 3.16 -20.02 -14.32
CA SER A 173 2.79 -20.28 -15.73
C SER A 173 1.37 -20.79 -16.02
N LEU A 174 0.42 -20.82 -15.07
CA LEU A 174 -0.96 -21.25 -15.40
C LEU A 174 -1.90 -20.14 -15.91
N TRP A 175 -1.38 -18.94 -16.16
CA TRP A 175 -2.18 -17.84 -16.71
C TRP A 175 -1.42 -17.10 -17.80
N SER A 176 -1.42 -17.67 -19.01
CA SER A 176 -1.51 -16.85 -20.22
C SER A 176 -2.09 -17.65 -21.39
N PRO A 177 -3.03 -17.08 -22.17
CA PRO A 177 -3.61 -17.75 -23.32
C PRO A 177 -2.68 -17.57 -24.52
N ARG A 178 -2.17 -18.67 -25.10
CA ARG A 178 -1.65 -18.65 -26.47
C ARG A 178 -2.25 -19.74 -27.34
N ALA A 179 -3.05 -19.25 -28.28
CA ALA A 179 -3.12 -19.60 -29.69
C ALA A 179 -2.53 -20.97 -30.10
N MET A 180 -3.43 -21.83 -30.57
CA MET A 180 -3.14 -23.04 -31.33
C MET A 180 -2.42 -22.70 -32.66
N PRO A 181 -1.45 -23.53 -33.09
CA PRO A 181 -1.05 -23.61 -34.48
C PRO A 181 -2.14 -24.32 -35.30
N LEU A 182 -2.40 -23.79 -36.49
CA LEU A 182 -3.03 -24.52 -37.58
C LEU A 182 -2.04 -25.56 -38.11
N ASP A 183 -2.40 -26.85 -38.14
CA ASP A 183 -2.44 -27.56 -39.41
C ASP A 183 -3.24 -28.88 -39.44
N SER A 184 -3.92 -29.02 -40.59
CA SER A 184 -4.48 -30.17 -41.34
C SER A 184 -5.01 -31.48 -40.70
N SER A 185 -6.30 -31.71 -41.02
CA SER A 185 -6.93 -32.96 -41.50
C SER A 185 -7.36 -34.08 -40.51
N SER A 186 -8.69 -34.23 -40.32
CA SER A 186 -9.46 -35.46 -40.69
C SER A 186 -10.94 -35.37 -40.27
N ASN A 187 -11.81 -35.92 -41.14
CA ASN A 187 -13.28 -35.86 -41.18
C ASN A 187 -14.01 -36.51 -40.00
N MET A 188 -15.12 -35.90 -39.52
CA MET A 188 -16.23 -36.64 -38.87
C MET A 188 -17.60 -36.06 -39.26
N GLN A 189 -18.52 -36.97 -39.60
CA GLN A 189 -19.81 -36.77 -40.27
C GLN A 189 -20.86 -36.00 -39.44
N ASN A 190 -21.59 -35.09 -40.09
CA ASN A 190 -22.74 -34.35 -39.54
C ASN A 190 -23.96 -35.26 -39.34
N LYS A 191 -24.50 -35.33 -38.11
CA LYS A 191 -25.86 -35.85 -37.86
C LYS A 191 -26.85 -34.67 -37.78
N GLU A 192 -28.00 -34.78 -38.44
CA GLU A 192 -29.07 -33.75 -38.47
C GLU A 192 -30.35 -34.25 -37.76
N LYS A 193 -31.14 -33.34 -37.18
CA LYS A 193 -32.40 -33.58 -36.46
C LYS A 193 -33.51 -32.63 -36.90
N THR A 194 -34.74 -33.13 -37.06
CA THR A 194 -35.91 -32.33 -37.46
C THR A 194 -36.73 -31.85 -36.27
N CYS A 195 -37.11 -30.56 -36.28
CA CYS A 195 -37.88 -29.94 -35.22
C CYS A 195 -39.36 -30.32 -35.32
N PRO A 196 -39.99 -30.91 -34.29
CA PRO A 196 -41.38 -31.40 -34.37
C PRO A 196 -42.43 -30.28 -34.42
N ILE A 197 -42.07 -29.03 -34.11
CA ILE A 197 -43.01 -27.89 -34.03
C ILE A 197 -43.08 -27.13 -35.36
N CYS A 198 -41.96 -27.00 -36.08
CA CYS A 198 -41.92 -26.31 -37.38
C CYS A 198 -41.50 -27.18 -38.57
N GLY A 199 -41.15 -28.45 -38.34
CA GLY A 199 -40.81 -29.42 -39.38
C GLY A 199 -39.45 -29.23 -40.06
N LYS A 200 -38.60 -28.30 -39.59
CA LYS A 200 -37.29 -28.00 -40.22
C LYS A 200 -36.15 -28.82 -39.63
N THR A 201 -35.21 -29.27 -40.47
CA THR A 201 -34.03 -30.08 -40.09
C THR A 201 -32.84 -29.18 -39.74
N PHE A 202 -32.13 -29.48 -38.65
CA PHE A 202 -30.97 -28.73 -38.18
C PHE A 202 -29.85 -29.67 -37.73
N ASN A 203 -28.61 -29.20 -37.82
CA ASN A 203 -27.45 -29.85 -37.21
C ASN A 203 -27.63 -29.94 -35.67
N VAL A 204 -27.14 -31.02 -35.03
CA VAL A 204 -27.26 -31.25 -33.58
C VAL A 204 -26.72 -30.06 -32.76
N ARG A 205 -25.68 -29.37 -33.23
CA ARG A 205 -25.22 -28.10 -32.64
C ARG A 205 -26.17 -26.97 -33.02
N GLY A 206 -27.04 -26.60 -32.07
CA GLY A 206 -28.00 -25.49 -32.20
C GLY A 206 -29.46 -25.92 -32.25
N PHE A 207 -29.74 -27.23 -32.40
CA PHE A 207 -31.10 -27.76 -32.41
C PHE A 207 -31.89 -27.40 -31.13
N LYS A 208 -31.27 -27.56 -29.95
CA LYS A 208 -31.90 -27.24 -28.65
C LYS A 208 -32.29 -25.77 -28.53
N THR A 209 -31.45 -24.87 -29.06
CA THR A 209 -31.71 -23.43 -29.08
C THR A 209 -32.87 -23.09 -30.01
N HIS A 210 -32.91 -23.73 -31.18
CA HIS A 210 -34.03 -23.59 -32.11
C HIS A 210 -35.33 -24.16 -31.54
N GLU A 211 -35.32 -25.37 -30.98
CA GLU A 211 -36.48 -26.05 -30.40
C GLU A 211 -37.12 -25.19 -29.30
N THR A 212 -36.30 -24.62 -28.42
CA THR A 212 -36.76 -23.73 -27.34
C THR A 212 -37.42 -22.44 -27.89
N ALA A 213 -36.83 -21.82 -28.92
CA ALA A 213 -37.38 -20.63 -29.55
C ALA A 213 -38.67 -20.94 -30.36
N CYS A 214 -38.76 -22.13 -30.95
CA CYS A 214 -39.91 -22.57 -31.72
C CYS A 214 -41.13 -22.83 -30.82
N SER A 215 -40.92 -23.45 -29.66
CA SER A 215 -41.97 -23.65 -28.64
C SER A 215 -42.55 -22.33 -28.14
N ARG A 216 -41.71 -21.34 -27.81
CA ARG A 216 -42.17 -20.01 -27.33
C ARG A 216 -43.02 -19.28 -28.37
N LYS A 217 -42.64 -19.34 -29.65
CA LYS A 217 -43.43 -18.73 -30.74
C LYS A 217 -44.78 -19.41 -30.96
N ALA A 218 -44.87 -20.72 -30.69
CA ALA A 218 -46.14 -21.44 -30.78
C ALA A 218 -47.09 -21.06 -29.63
N GLU A 219 -46.57 -20.84 -28.41
CA GLU A 219 -47.33 -20.33 -27.26
C GLU A 219 -47.82 -18.89 -27.46
N ASP A 220 -46.97 -18.01 -27.99
CA ASP A 220 -47.36 -16.60 -28.24
C ASP A 220 -48.47 -16.48 -29.30
N ARG A 221 -48.49 -17.37 -30.31
CA ARG A 221 -49.61 -17.44 -31.26
C ARG A 221 -50.91 -17.89 -30.60
N ARG A 222 -50.85 -18.82 -29.64
CA ARG A 222 -52.04 -19.24 -28.87
C ARG A 222 -52.55 -18.12 -27.96
N ARG A 223 -51.66 -17.31 -27.37
CA ARG A 223 -52.03 -16.16 -26.53
C ARG A 223 -52.65 -15.00 -27.32
N LYS A 224 -52.21 -14.76 -28.56
CA LYS A 224 -52.78 -13.70 -29.42
C LYS A 224 -54.22 -13.99 -29.85
N ILE A 225 -54.56 -15.26 -30.10
CA ILE A 225 -55.91 -15.68 -30.50
C ILE A 225 -56.92 -15.52 -29.33
N ALA A 226 -56.45 -15.50 -28.09
CA ALA A 226 -57.30 -15.34 -26.90
C ALA A 226 -57.68 -13.87 -26.59
N TYR A 227 -57.04 -12.88 -27.21
CA TYR A 227 -57.18 -11.47 -26.81
C TYR A 227 -58.13 -10.63 -27.71
N GLU A 228 -58.65 -11.18 -28.81
CA GLU A 228 -59.49 -10.45 -29.78
C GLU A 228 -61.01 -10.59 -29.55
N ARG A 229 -61.48 -10.90 -28.33
CA ARG A 229 -62.91 -10.94 -28.00
C ARG A 229 -63.24 -10.17 -26.72
N GLN A 230 -63.52 -8.86 -26.83
CA GLN A 230 -64.72 -8.17 -26.27
C GLN A 230 -64.63 -6.61 -26.37
N PRO A 231 -65.77 -5.87 -26.38
CA PRO A 231 -65.91 -4.57 -27.03
C PRO A 231 -66.11 -3.33 -26.12
N ARG A 232 -66.17 -2.18 -26.81
CA ARG A 232 -66.14 -0.74 -26.45
C ARG A 232 -67.28 -0.14 -25.61
N GLY A 233 -67.01 1.05 -25.05
CA GLY A 233 -67.92 2.22 -24.88
C GLY A 233 -67.60 3.04 -23.61
N HIS A 234 -67.82 4.35 -23.44
CA HIS A 234 -68.13 5.54 -24.26
C HIS A 234 -67.93 6.79 -23.33
N LEU A 235 -67.58 7.97 -23.88
CA LEU A 235 -67.46 9.33 -23.26
C LEU A 235 -68.84 9.94 -22.85
N PRO A 236 -69.06 11.16 -22.27
CA PRO A 236 -68.28 12.46 -22.27
C PRO A 236 -68.31 13.23 -20.89
N GLY A 237 -67.79 14.44 -20.62
CA GLY A 237 -67.70 15.73 -21.34
C GLY A 237 -67.60 16.97 -20.40
N ARG A 238 -66.88 18.04 -20.84
CA ARG A 238 -67.05 19.54 -20.63
C ARG A 238 -67.18 20.14 -19.19
N GLN A 239 -66.79 21.38 -18.81
CA GLN A 239 -66.49 22.71 -19.39
C GLN A 239 -65.78 23.60 -18.30
N SER A 240 -64.74 24.39 -18.62
CA SER A 240 -64.65 25.89 -18.70
C SER A 240 -65.02 26.76 -17.48
N ARG A 241 -64.07 27.59 -16.97
CA ARG A 241 -64.07 29.08 -16.97
C ARG A 241 -62.98 29.71 -16.06
N ASN A 242 -62.21 30.67 -16.60
CA ASN A 242 -61.49 31.75 -15.89
C ASN A 242 -62.46 32.94 -15.63
N PRO A 243 -62.16 33.97 -14.79
CA PRO A 243 -61.31 35.11 -15.22
C PRO A 243 -60.51 35.88 -14.12
N SER A 244 -59.36 36.43 -14.56
CA SER A 244 -58.69 37.73 -14.26
C SER A 244 -58.93 38.52 -12.94
N SER A 245 -57.83 39.06 -12.38
CA SER A 245 -57.59 40.52 -12.27
C SER A 245 -56.14 40.85 -11.88
N SER A 246 -55.57 41.84 -12.56
CA SER A 246 -54.22 42.38 -12.47
C SER A 246 -54.20 43.78 -11.83
N LEU A 247 -53.03 44.20 -11.31
CA LEU A 247 -52.36 45.53 -11.42
C LEU A 247 -51.71 46.00 -10.08
N GLU A 248 -50.37 45.93 -10.04
CA GLU A 248 -49.32 46.98 -9.87
C GLU A 248 -49.64 48.34 -9.17
N PRO A 249 -48.66 49.11 -8.59
CA PRO A 249 -47.41 49.55 -9.28
C PRO A 249 -46.14 49.89 -8.45
N ASP A 250 -45.15 50.37 -9.22
CA ASP A 250 -43.73 50.71 -9.04
C ASP A 250 -43.28 51.84 -8.09
N GLU A 251 -41.96 51.74 -7.78
CA GLU A 251 -40.88 52.74 -7.61
C GLU A 251 -41.05 54.08 -6.85
N ALA A 252 -40.09 54.38 -5.94
CA ALA A 252 -39.20 55.57 -6.05
C ALA A 252 -38.19 55.71 -4.88
N THR A 253 -37.04 56.27 -5.25
CA THR A 253 -35.76 56.51 -4.57
C THR A 253 -35.76 57.75 -3.64
N ILE A 254 -34.83 57.83 -2.66
CA ILE A 254 -33.88 58.95 -2.37
C ILE A 254 -33.45 59.05 -0.89
N SER A 255 -32.15 59.28 -0.77
CA SER A 255 -31.21 59.37 0.36
C SER A 255 -31.23 60.70 1.14
N SER A 256 -30.75 60.72 2.39
CA SER A 256 -29.69 61.62 2.90
C SER A 256 -29.44 61.39 4.41
N LEU A 257 -28.24 61.03 4.92
CA LEU A 257 -26.94 61.74 5.03
C LEU A 257 -26.99 62.96 5.98
N ILE A 258 -26.34 62.98 7.17
CA ILE A 258 -24.91 63.29 7.48
C ILE A 258 -24.92 63.85 8.95
N ARG A 259 -23.97 63.67 9.90
CA ARG A 259 -22.55 64.10 9.99
C ARG A 259 -21.93 63.66 11.35
N ARG A 260 -20.74 63.02 11.32
CA ARG A 260 -19.39 63.41 11.84
C ARG A 260 -19.20 63.66 13.35
N LYS A 261 -18.34 62.85 13.98
CA LYS A 261 -16.89 63.05 14.32
C LYS A 261 -16.60 64.15 15.34
N THR A 262 -15.89 63.78 16.40
CA THR A 262 -14.71 64.53 16.87
C THR A 262 -13.71 63.59 17.55
N THR A 263 -12.45 63.89 17.28
CA THR A 263 -11.17 63.29 17.67
C THR A 263 -10.78 63.58 19.12
N ARG A 264 -9.99 62.70 19.75
CA ARG A 264 -8.95 63.11 20.72
C ARG A 264 -7.65 62.32 20.53
N THR A 265 -6.59 63.02 20.86
CA THR A 265 -5.18 62.95 20.47
C THR A 265 -4.31 62.01 21.34
N PRO A 266 -3.06 61.73 20.91
CA PRO A 266 -2.16 60.72 21.46
C PRO A 266 -1.10 61.27 22.45
N THR A 267 -0.56 60.42 23.32
CA THR A 267 0.71 60.62 24.08
C THR A 267 1.06 59.35 24.88
N PRO A 268 2.33 59.07 25.23
CA PRO A 268 3.56 58.89 24.43
C PRO A 268 4.04 57.41 24.47
N PRO A 269 5.03 57.02 23.65
CA PRO A 269 5.56 55.64 23.63
C PRO A 269 6.45 55.37 24.84
N ILE A 270 6.22 54.25 25.53
CA ILE A 270 7.21 53.69 26.46
C ILE A 270 8.16 52.81 25.63
N PRO A 271 9.48 52.93 25.82
CA PRO A 271 10.47 52.51 24.83
C PRO A 271 10.50 50.99 24.65
N ALA A 272 10.76 50.59 23.42
CA ALA A 272 11.17 49.24 23.04
C ALA A 272 12.21 48.70 24.03
N ALA A 273 11.82 47.67 24.77
CA ALA A 273 12.77 46.83 25.48
C ALA A 273 13.49 45.99 24.42
N SER A 274 14.61 46.54 23.97
CA SER A 274 15.69 45.91 23.21
C SER A 274 15.26 44.88 22.15
N ASP A 275 15.17 45.35 20.90
CA ASP A 275 15.66 44.58 19.75
C ASP A 275 17.15 44.30 19.98
N GLN A 276 17.46 43.33 20.83
CA GLN A 276 18.63 42.52 20.59
C GLN A 276 18.18 41.49 19.56
N PRO A 277 18.87 41.38 18.41
CA PRO A 277 18.63 40.26 17.53
C PRO A 277 18.79 39.00 18.38
N ARG A 278 17.70 38.26 18.57
CA ARG A 278 17.81 36.88 19.02
C ARG A 278 18.76 36.22 18.02
N PRO A 279 19.73 35.40 18.46
CA PRO A 279 20.57 34.64 17.54
C PRO A 279 19.69 33.88 16.54
N ASP A 280 20.23 33.44 15.40
CA ASP A 280 19.60 32.73 14.27
C ASP A 280 18.71 31.51 14.64
N VAL A 281 17.69 31.72 15.48
CA VAL A 281 16.84 30.68 16.04
C VAL A 281 15.61 30.62 15.16
N THR A 282 15.50 29.50 14.45
CA THR A 282 14.28 29.15 13.72
C THR A 282 13.24 28.68 14.73
N TYR A 283 12.03 29.23 14.68
CA TYR A 283 10.91 28.85 15.53
C TYR A 283 9.64 28.66 14.70
N ILE A 284 8.66 27.94 15.25
CA ILE A 284 7.37 27.72 14.63
C ILE A 284 6.33 28.59 15.33
N ARG A 285 5.62 29.43 14.56
CA ARG A 285 4.48 30.20 15.05
C ARG A 285 3.18 29.52 14.64
N THR A 286 2.36 29.19 15.63
CA THR A 286 1.00 28.68 15.46
C THR A 286 0.01 29.81 15.72
N GLU A 287 -0.69 30.24 14.67
CA GLU A 287 -1.80 31.18 14.77
C GLU A 287 -3.12 30.40 14.84
N TYR A 288 -3.85 30.51 15.94
CA TYR A 288 -5.16 29.90 16.08
C TYR A 288 -6.24 30.77 15.44
N HIS A 289 -7.34 30.15 15.00
CA HIS A 289 -8.49 30.88 14.49
C HIS A 289 -9.01 31.92 15.51
N PRO A 290 -9.38 33.15 15.12
CA PRO A 290 -9.83 34.19 16.05
C PRO A 290 -11.00 33.78 16.96
N SER A 291 -11.91 32.93 16.48
CA SER A 291 -13.02 32.41 17.30
C SER A 291 -12.58 31.42 18.39
N SER A 292 -11.33 30.97 18.38
CA SER A 292 -10.79 30.13 19.46
C SER A 292 -10.58 30.92 20.76
N GLY A 293 -10.38 32.23 20.68
CA GLY A 293 -9.98 33.06 21.82
C GLY A 293 -8.57 32.76 22.35
N ARG A 294 -7.75 32.00 21.62
CA ARG A 294 -6.39 31.63 21.99
C ARG A 294 -5.39 32.59 21.36
N ASP A 295 -4.39 33.00 22.15
CA ASP A 295 -3.24 33.74 21.63
C ASP A 295 -2.36 32.83 20.76
N SER A 296 -1.62 33.43 19.83
CA SER A 296 -0.62 32.72 19.03
C SER A 296 0.45 32.09 19.92
N ARG A 297 0.88 30.88 19.55
CA ARG A 297 1.94 30.13 20.24
C ARG A 297 3.21 30.15 19.40
N GLU A 298 4.35 30.33 20.04
CA GLU A 298 5.67 30.21 19.41
C GLU A 298 6.43 29.08 20.09
N ASP A 299 6.80 28.08 19.31
CA ASP A 299 7.57 26.92 19.75
C ASP A 299 8.95 26.96 19.10
N SER A 300 10.00 26.62 19.84
CA SER A 300 11.29 26.32 19.22
C SER A 300 11.13 25.16 18.22
N LEU A 301 12.05 25.02 17.26
CA LEU A 301 11.98 23.91 16.32
C LEU A 301 12.05 22.56 17.06
N GLU A 302 12.83 22.46 18.13
CA GLU A 302 12.97 21.28 18.98
C GLU A 302 11.66 20.98 19.74
N GLU A 303 11.01 22.00 20.31
CA GLU A 303 9.72 21.87 20.99
C GLU A 303 8.60 21.43 20.03
N TYR A 304 8.61 21.95 18.80
CA TYR A 304 7.66 21.53 17.76
C TYR A 304 7.92 20.09 17.28
N GLN A 305 9.18 19.63 17.33
CA GLN A 305 9.59 18.28 16.95
C GLN A 305 9.40 17.25 18.06
N ALA A 306 9.39 17.69 19.32
CA ALA A 306 9.26 16.81 20.48
C ALA A 306 7.98 15.97 20.38
N CYS A 307 8.09 14.69 20.72
CA CYS A 307 6.91 13.82 20.80
C CYS A 307 5.93 14.39 21.83
N GLU A 308 4.64 14.41 21.47
CA GLU A 308 3.58 14.75 22.41
C GLU A 308 3.68 13.82 23.62
N GLU A 309 3.80 14.39 24.83
CA GLU A 309 3.73 13.63 26.07
C GLU A 309 2.41 12.84 26.07
N LYS A 310 2.51 11.52 26.31
CA LYS A 310 1.32 10.67 26.39
C LYS A 310 0.41 11.22 27.49
N PRO A 311 -0.87 11.49 27.20
CA PRO A 311 -1.79 12.03 28.19
C PRO A 311 -1.92 11.07 29.38
N LYS A 312 -1.92 11.61 30.61
CA LYS A 312 -2.29 10.83 31.79
C LYS A 312 -3.79 10.59 31.77
N VAL A 313 -4.21 9.36 31.46
CA VAL A 313 -5.62 8.96 31.38
C VAL A 313 -6.06 8.31 32.70
N ASP A 314 -7.24 8.71 33.20
CA ASP A 314 -7.93 8.01 34.28
C ASP A 314 -8.64 6.78 33.71
N LEU A 315 -8.18 5.60 34.11
CA LEU A 315 -8.59 4.33 33.51
C LEU A 315 -9.50 3.54 34.45
N ASN A 316 -10.26 2.63 33.84
CA ASN A 316 -11.05 1.62 34.52
C ASN A 316 -10.14 0.57 35.16
N ASP A 317 -10.43 0.14 36.39
CA ASP A 317 -9.69 -0.92 37.10
C ASP A 317 -9.80 -2.29 36.43
N SER A 318 -10.77 -2.49 35.52
CA SER A 318 -10.98 -3.75 34.79
C SER A 318 -11.29 -3.49 33.31
N PRO A 319 -10.29 -3.07 32.52
CA PRO A 319 -10.50 -2.69 31.11
C PRO A 319 -10.93 -3.87 30.23
N TRP A 320 -10.67 -5.12 30.64
CA TRP A 320 -11.09 -6.33 29.93
C TRP A 320 -12.59 -6.65 30.04
N HIS A 321 -13.40 -5.90 30.78
CA HIS A 321 -14.85 -6.12 30.81
C HIS A 321 -15.46 -5.92 29.39
N PRO A 322 -16.38 -6.79 28.91
CA PRO A 322 -17.23 -7.74 29.64
C PRO A 322 -16.64 -9.13 29.89
N PHE A 323 -15.37 -9.36 29.56
CA PHE A 323 -14.71 -10.61 29.87
C PHE A 323 -14.41 -10.71 31.36
N LYS A 324 -14.36 -11.94 31.90
CA LYS A 324 -14.18 -12.15 33.34
C LYS A 324 -12.75 -11.83 33.79
N SER A 325 -11.77 -12.00 32.92
CA SER A 325 -10.35 -11.77 33.18
C SER A 325 -9.63 -11.27 31.93
N LYS A 326 -8.42 -10.72 32.10
CA LYS A 326 -7.53 -10.36 31.00
C LYS A 326 -7.18 -11.57 30.12
N ILE A 327 -6.92 -12.73 30.73
CA ILE A 327 -6.62 -13.98 30.02
C ILE A 327 -7.80 -14.43 29.15
N ASP A 328 -9.04 -14.30 29.67
CA ASP A 328 -10.24 -14.58 28.88
C ASP A 328 -10.29 -13.68 27.63
N PHE A 329 -10.03 -12.38 27.79
CA PHE A 329 -9.98 -11.46 26.66
C PHE A 329 -8.90 -11.83 25.65
N GLU A 330 -7.66 -12.10 26.10
CA GLU A 330 -6.55 -12.49 25.23
C GLU A 330 -6.84 -13.74 24.42
N LEU A 331 -7.45 -14.76 25.05
CA LEU A 331 -7.87 -15.97 24.35
C LEU A 331 -8.94 -15.66 23.31
N VAL A 332 -9.94 -14.85 23.67
CA VAL A 332 -11.05 -14.51 22.78
C VAL A 332 -10.59 -13.68 21.58
N GLU A 333 -9.71 -12.70 21.82
CA GLU A 333 -9.09 -11.91 20.76
C GLU A 333 -8.27 -12.80 19.82
N PHE A 334 -7.46 -13.71 20.37
CA PHE A 334 -6.69 -14.66 19.58
C PHE A 334 -7.58 -15.59 18.73
N ILE A 335 -8.68 -16.08 19.29
CA ILE A 335 -9.66 -16.90 18.56
C ILE A 335 -10.24 -16.11 17.37
N LEU A 336 -10.60 -14.84 17.59
CA LEU A 336 -11.15 -13.98 16.54
C LEU A 336 -10.12 -13.71 15.44
N GLN A 337 -8.89 -13.34 15.82
CA GLN A 337 -7.79 -13.08 14.88
C GLN A 337 -7.39 -14.33 14.08
N SER A 338 -7.48 -15.51 14.70
CA SER A 338 -7.18 -16.80 14.07
C SER A 338 -8.30 -17.32 13.17
N ALA A 339 -9.47 -16.66 13.15
CA ALA A 339 -10.63 -17.05 12.37
C ALA A 339 -11.08 -18.51 12.60
N LEU A 340 -11.02 -18.98 13.85
CA LEU A 340 -11.42 -20.35 14.18
C LEU A 340 -12.92 -20.55 13.99
N ASN A 341 -13.31 -21.69 13.41
CA ASN A 341 -14.73 -22.03 13.28
C ASN A 341 -15.29 -22.62 14.59
N GLY A 342 -16.62 -22.68 14.71
CA GLY A 342 -17.27 -23.14 15.94
C GLY A 342 -16.85 -24.55 16.40
N GLY A 343 -16.58 -25.46 15.46
CA GLY A 343 -16.11 -26.81 15.80
C GLY A 343 -14.66 -26.83 16.30
N GLU A 344 -13.80 -25.99 15.74
CA GLU A 344 -12.43 -25.79 16.21
C GLU A 344 -12.40 -25.17 17.61
N ILE A 345 -13.28 -24.19 17.86
CA ILE A 345 -13.42 -23.54 19.17
C ILE A 345 -13.89 -24.54 20.22
N ASP A 346 -14.96 -25.30 19.94
CA ASP A 346 -15.45 -26.33 20.85
C ASP A 346 -14.39 -27.42 21.10
N GLY A 347 -13.62 -27.78 20.06
CA GLY A 347 -12.48 -28.70 20.17
C GLY A 347 -11.34 -28.17 21.03
N LEU A 348 -10.96 -26.90 20.85
CA LEU A 348 -9.94 -26.21 21.65
C LEU A 348 -10.33 -26.21 23.13
N LEU A 349 -11.55 -25.78 23.45
CA LEU A 349 -12.08 -25.72 24.81
C LEU A 349 -12.15 -27.10 25.46
N LYS A 350 -12.55 -28.13 24.70
CA LYS A 350 -12.54 -29.52 25.18
C LYS A 350 -11.13 -30.01 25.49
N ASN A 351 -10.14 -29.71 24.65
CA ASN A 351 -8.75 -30.10 24.87
C ASN A 351 -8.16 -29.41 26.12
N MET A 352 -8.47 -28.13 26.34
CA MET A 352 -8.08 -27.41 27.56
C MET A 352 -8.68 -28.07 28.81
N ALA A 353 -9.96 -28.44 28.77
CA ALA A 353 -10.66 -29.10 29.87
C ALA A 353 -10.05 -30.47 30.22
N GLN A 354 -9.63 -31.23 29.21
CA GLN A 354 -9.05 -32.56 29.41
C GLN A 354 -7.63 -32.53 29.97
N ARG A 355 -6.86 -31.48 29.68
CA ARG A 355 -5.45 -31.35 30.13
C ARG A 355 -5.30 -30.70 31.51
N GLY A 356 -6.41 -30.36 32.18
CA GLY A 356 -6.40 -29.84 33.56
C GLY A 356 -5.89 -28.40 33.70
N GLY A 357 -5.91 -27.60 32.63
CA GLY A 357 -5.59 -26.17 32.69
C GLY A 357 -6.73 -25.32 33.25
N GLU A 358 -6.45 -24.06 33.58
CA GLU A 358 -7.50 -23.08 33.88
C GLU A 358 -8.41 -22.89 32.66
N LEU A 359 -9.72 -23.06 32.87
CA LEU A 359 -10.72 -22.94 31.82
C LEU A 359 -11.21 -21.49 31.72
N PRO A 360 -11.43 -20.98 30.50
CA PRO A 360 -12.03 -19.67 30.32
C PRO A 360 -13.47 -19.63 30.84
N SER A 361 -14.02 -18.44 31.03
CA SER A 361 -15.39 -18.27 31.55
C SER A 361 -16.51 -18.80 30.64
N PHE A 362 -16.21 -19.15 29.38
CA PHE A 362 -17.15 -19.68 28.40
C PHE A 362 -16.81 -21.14 28.02
N ARG A 363 -17.84 -21.95 27.80
CA ARG A 363 -17.70 -23.41 27.64
C ARG A 363 -17.79 -23.92 26.21
N ASN A 364 -18.29 -23.09 25.30
CA ASN A 364 -18.54 -23.45 23.91
C ASN A 364 -18.59 -22.19 23.03
N HIS A 365 -18.54 -22.40 21.72
CA HIS A 365 -18.63 -21.34 20.71
C HIS A 365 -19.87 -20.46 20.88
N ARG A 366 -21.01 -21.03 21.29
CA ARG A 366 -22.25 -20.24 21.47
C ARG A 366 -22.14 -19.25 22.63
N GLU A 367 -21.55 -19.65 23.74
CA GLU A 367 -21.28 -18.75 24.88
C GLU A 367 -20.26 -17.67 24.51
N LEU A 368 -19.26 -18.00 23.70
CA LEU A 368 -18.30 -17.04 23.17
C LEU A 368 -18.96 -15.95 22.31
N ILE A 369 -19.84 -16.34 21.39
CA ILE A 369 -20.60 -15.39 20.56
C ILE A 369 -21.37 -14.40 21.44
N VAL A 370 -21.99 -14.86 22.53
CA VAL A 370 -22.69 -13.97 23.47
C VAL A 370 -21.75 -12.97 24.13
N LEU A 371 -20.51 -13.35 24.44
CA LEU A 371 -19.51 -12.43 24.98
C LEU A 371 -19.07 -11.39 23.93
N TRP A 372 -18.87 -11.80 22.68
CA TRP A 372 -18.58 -10.86 21.58
C TRP A 372 -19.73 -9.88 21.35
N GLU A 373 -20.98 -10.32 21.39
CA GLU A 373 -22.15 -9.42 21.27
C GLU A 373 -22.23 -8.44 22.45
N LYS A 374 -21.95 -8.89 23.68
CA LYS A 374 -21.87 -7.97 24.84
C LYS A 374 -20.73 -6.97 24.70
N ALA A 375 -19.59 -7.38 24.16
CA ALA A 375 -18.47 -6.47 23.91
C ALA A 375 -18.81 -5.50 22.78
N ALA A 376 -19.55 -5.95 21.77
CA ALA A 376 -20.04 -5.11 20.69
C ALA A 376 -20.93 -3.96 21.17
N ASP A 377 -21.63 -4.10 22.30
CA ASP A 377 -22.43 -3.03 22.91
C ASP A 377 -21.58 -1.83 23.38
N LEU A 378 -20.26 -2.00 23.55
CA LEU A 378 -19.36 -0.91 23.92
C LEU A 378 -19.16 0.12 22.80
N ARG A 379 -19.52 -0.22 21.54
CA ARG A 379 -19.30 0.63 20.36
C ARG A 379 -20.59 0.74 19.53
N THR A 380 -20.74 1.83 18.79
CA THR A 380 -21.92 2.06 17.93
C THR A 380 -22.16 0.91 16.95
N GLN A 381 -23.32 0.27 17.01
CA GLN A 381 -23.66 -0.92 16.21
C GLN A 381 -24.19 -0.59 14.81
N PHE A 382 -24.14 -1.59 13.93
CA PHE A 382 -24.82 -1.53 12.63
C PHE A 382 -26.33 -1.69 12.76
N THR A 383 -27.05 -0.91 11.98
CA THR A 383 -28.49 -1.01 11.76
C THR A 383 -28.77 -1.24 10.29
N LYS A 384 -29.90 -1.88 9.97
CA LYS A 384 -30.36 -2.11 8.61
C LYS A 384 -31.51 -1.15 8.31
N THR A 385 -31.46 -0.45 7.18
CA THR A 385 -32.56 0.38 6.70
C THR A 385 -32.90 0.02 5.26
N THR A 386 -34.18 -0.19 4.99
CA THR A 386 -34.70 -0.47 3.64
C THR A 386 -35.31 0.81 3.07
N PHE A 387 -35.01 1.12 1.81
CA PHE A 387 -35.57 2.27 1.10
C PHE A 387 -35.96 1.89 -0.32
N SER A 388 -36.85 2.67 -0.94
CA SER A 388 -37.32 2.41 -2.31
C SER A 388 -36.86 3.50 -3.29
N VAL A 389 -36.47 3.08 -4.49
CA VAL A 389 -36.14 3.98 -5.60
C VAL A 389 -36.99 3.63 -6.83
N PRO A 390 -37.67 4.61 -7.46
CA PRO A 390 -38.50 4.36 -8.63
C PRO A 390 -37.66 4.14 -9.89
N LEU A 391 -38.07 3.18 -10.72
CA LEU A 391 -37.63 2.99 -12.10
C LEU A 391 -38.85 2.81 -12.99
N GLY A 392 -39.22 3.88 -13.70
CA GLY A 392 -40.47 3.92 -14.47
C GLY A 392 -41.70 3.91 -13.56
N LYS A 393 -42.55 2.87 -13.66
CA LYS A 393 -43.76 2.72 -12.83
C LYS A 393 -43.55 1.80 -11.62
N GLN A 394 -42.37 1.20 -11.48
CA GLN A 394 -42.07 0.22 -10.43
C GLN A 394 -41.11 0.83 -9.41
N ASN A 395 -41.33 0.53 -8.14
CA ASN A 395 -40.40 0.85 -7.07
C ASN A 395 -39.56 -0.38 -6.76
N TYR A 396 -38.24 -0.18 -6.62
CA TYR A 396 -37.28 -1.21 -6.26
C TYR A 396 -36.78 -0.94 -4.84
N GLU A 397 -36.80 -1.96 -4.00
CA GLU A 397 -36.34 -1.87 -2.61
C GLU A 397 -34.87 -2.27 -2.51
N PHE A 398 -34.13 -1.52 -1.70
CA PHE A 398 -32.73 -1.75 -1.42
C PHE A 398 -32.47 -1.63 0.07
N ASP A 399 -31.53 -2.44 0.55
CA ASP A 399 -31.07 -2.41 1.92
C ASP A 399 -29.73 -1.69 2.01
N VAL A 400 -29.59 -0.85 3.03
CA VAL A 400 -28.31 -0.27 3.45
C VAL A 400 -28.06 -0.66 4.90
N TYR A 401 -26.88 -1.20 5.18
CA TYR A 401 -26.41 -1.40 6.55
C TYR A 401 -25.55 -0.20 6.93
N HIS A 402 -25.80 0.40 8.10
CA HIS A 402 -25.07 1.58 8.53
C HIS A 402 -24.98 1.70 10.04
N ARG A 403 -23.89 2.31 10.52
CA ARG A 403 -23.75 2.82 11.88
C ARG A 403 -24.25 4.26 11.90
N ASP A 404 -24.85 4.67 13.01
CA ASP A 404 -25.18 6.08 13.19
C ASP A 404 -23.89 6.91 13.22
N LEU A 405 -23.69 7.76 12.21
CA LEU A 405 -22.44 8.50 12.02
C LEU A 405 -22.13 9.44 13.21
N TRP A 406 -23.16 10.05 13.79
CA TRP A 406 -22.98 10.92 14.96
C TRP A 406 -22.62 10.12 16.22
N SER A 407 -23.29 9.00 16.49
CA SER A 407 -22.97 8.13 17.64
C SER A 407 -21.54 7.60 17.55
N TRP A 408 -21.10 7.16 16.36
CA TRP A 408 -19.69 6.79 16.14
C TRP A 408 -18.74 7.96 16.36
N THR A 409 -19.15 9.20 16.04
CA THR A 409 -18.34 10.38 16.34
C THR A 409 -18.17 10.53 17.84
N LEU A 410 -19.24 10.39 18.62
CA LEU A 410 -19.19 10.44 20.09
C LEU A 410 -18.31 9.33 20.68
N ASP A 411 -18.33 8.13 20.10
CA ASP A 411 -17.45 7.01 20.49
C ASP A 411 -15.95 7.35 20.40
N ILE A 412 -15.57 8.34 19.58
CA ILE A 412 -14.20 8.87 19.47
C ILE A 412 -14.01 10.07 20.39
N LEU A 413 -14.93 11.04 20.35
CA LEU A 413 -14.80 12.29 21.11
C LEU A 413 -14.81 12.07 22.63
N GLN A 414 -15.48 11.01 23.08
CA GLN A 414 -15.62 10.66 24.49
C GLN A 414 -14.65 9.56 24.93
N ASP A 415 -13.83 9.03 24.01
CA ASP A 415 -12.76 8.10 24.36
C ASP A 415 -11.65 8.86 25.09
N PRO A 416 -11.36 8.55 26.36
CA PRO A 416 -10.39 9.29 27.14
C PRO A 416 -8.95 9.11 26.65
N VAL A 417 -8.66 8.05 25.87
CA VAL A 417 -7.36 7.84 25.23
C VAL A 417 -7.20 8.72 23.99
N LEU A 418 -8.28 8.94 23.23
CA LEU A 418 -8.23 9.73 21.99
C LEU A 418 -8.50 11.22 22.20
N ALA A 419 -9.33 11.57 23.19
CA ALA A 419 -9.77 12.95 23.44
C ALA A 419 -8.62 13.99 23.53
N PRO A 420 -7.46 13.68 24.16
CA PRO A 420 -6.35 14.63 24.23
C PRO A 420 -5.72 14.97 22.88
N TYR A 421 -5.83 14.08 21.89
CA TYR A 421 -5.29 14.25 20.54
C TYR A 421 -6.24 14.99 19.60
N ILE A 422 -7.43 15.36 20.04
CA ILE A 422 -8.44 16.00 19.18
C ILE A 422 -8.13 17.48 19.03
N ILE A 423 -7.93 17.90 17.78
CA ILE A 423 -7.75 19.30 17.43
C ILE A 423 -9.10 19.93 17.08
N TRP A 424 -9.48 20.95 17.86
CA TRP A 424 -10.79 21.62 17.75
C TRP A 424 -10.76 22.85 16.84
N ASP A 425 -9.63 23.54 16.78
CA ASP A 425 -9.50 24.85 16.15
C ASP A 425 -8.59 24.78 14.93
N ALA A 426 -8.98 25.54 13.89
CA ALA A 426 -8.15 25.78 12.73
C ALA A 426 -6.86 26.50 13.15
N GLN A 427 -5.79 26.18 12.46
CA GLN A 427 -4.46 26.71 12.72
C GLN A 427 -3.84 27.22 11.42
N ARG A 428 -2.99 28.24 11.52
CA ARG A 428 -2.03 28.59 10.47
C ARG A 428 -0.64 28.47 11.06
N LEU A 429 0.19 27.67 10.42
CA LEU A 429 1.53 27.39 10.89
C LEU A 429 2.54 28.15 10.04
N PHE A 430 3.50 28.78 10.70
CA PHE A 430 4.57 29.56 10.06
C PHE A 430 5.93 29.12 10.58
N LYS A 431 6.86 28.87 9.65
CA LYS A 431 8.28 28.75 9.98
C LYS A 431 8.89 30.15 9.97
N CYS A 432 9.35 30.60 11.12
CA CYS A 432 9.90 31.94 11.31
C CYS A 432 11.41 31.86 11.54
N LYS A 433 12.16 32.82 11.00
CA LYS A 433 13.59 33.00 11.24
C LYS A 433 13.85 34.24 12.09
N GLY A 434 15.03 34.31 12.71
CA GLY A 434 15.47 35.44 13.54
C GLY A 434 15.55 36.78 12.79
N ASP A 435 15.65 36.76 11.45
CA ASP A 435 15.63 37.94 10.58
C ASP A 435 14.22 38.52 10.33
N GLY A 436 13.18 37.93 10.92
CA GLY A 436 11.79 38.34 10.78
C GLY A 436 11.08 37.77 9.55
N THR A 437 11.76 36.96 8.73
CA THR A 437 11.10 36.23 7.63
C THR A 437 10.23 35.11 8.19
N SER A 438 9.04 34.94 7.62
CA SER A 438 8.11 33.86 7.99
C SER A 438 7.49 33.24 6.74
N GLU A 439 7.33 31.93 6.77
CA GLU A 439 6.76 31.17 5.66
C GLU A 439 5.65 30.25 6.17
N ARG A 440 4.45 30.35 5.56
CA ARG A 440 3.32 29.48 5.89
C ARG A 440 3.60 28.05 5.43
N PHE A 441 3.17 27.08 6.23
CA PHE A 441 3.17 25.67 5.82
C PHE A 441 1.88 24.93 6.22
N TYR A 442 1.65 23.80 5.54
CA TYR A 442 0.45 22.97 5.62
C TYR A 442 0.84 21.52 5.93
N THR A 443 0.09 20.88 6.82
CA THR A 443 0.26 19.48 7.21
C THR A 443 -1.10 18.78 7.25
N GLU A 444 -1.90 19.10 8.25
CA GLU A 444 -3.14 18.42 8.62
C GLU A 444 -4.39 19.16 8.12
N PRO A 445 -5.60 18.55 8.11
CA PRO A 445 -6.81 19.22 7.66
C PRO A 445 -7.11 20.55 8.36
N TRP A 446 -6.83 20.66 9.66
CA TRP A 446 -7.01 21.89 10.44
C TRP A 446 -6.01 23.00 10.10
N THR A 447 -4.94 22.69 9.37
CA THR A 447 -3.99 23.69 8.84
C THR A 447 -4.40 24.22 7.46
N GLY A 448 -5.33 23.52 6.80
CA GLY A 448 -5.86 23.84 5.48
C GLY A 448 -6.89 24.98 5.49
N ASN A 449 -7.03 25.64 4.36
CA ASN A 449 -7.93 26.79 4.20
C ASN A 449 -9.41 26.43 4.40
N ILE A 450 -9.87 25.23 4.00
CA ILE A 450 -11.29 24.84 4.17
C ILE A 450 -11.67 24.87 5.64
N PHE A 451 -10.85 24.29 6.51
CA PHE A 451 -11.16 24.19 7.93
C PHE A 451 -11.26 25.57 8.59
N TRP A 452 -10.34 26.47 8.24
CA TRP A 452 -10.36 27.87 8.68
C TRP A 452 -11.62 28.60 8.21
N GLU A 453 -11.97 28.48 6.93
CA GLU A 453 -13.15 29.13 6.35
C GLU A 453 -14.44 28.62 6.97
N VAL A 454 -14.57 27.30 7.18
CA VAL A 454 -15.73 26.73 7.85
C VAL A 454 -15.84 27.30 9.26
N GLN A 455 -14.75 27.29 10.05
CA GLN A 455 -14.79 27.84 11.40
C GLN A 455 -15.13 29.34 11.44
N SER A 456 -14.73 30.12 10.43
CA SER A 456 -15.12 31.53 10.28
C SER A 456 -16.62 31.74 10.10
N THR A 457 -17.35 30.73 9.59
CA THR A 457 -18.81 30.80 9.41
C THR A 457 -19.62 30.30 10.61
N LEU A 458 -18.96 29.71 11.61
CA LEU A 458 -19.61 29.19 12.80
C LEU A 458 -19.83 30.29 13.86
N PRO A 459 -20.75 30.08 14.82
CA PRO A 459 -20.86 30.94 16.00
C PRO A 459 -19.54 31.03 16.79
N VAL A 460 -19.37 32.07 17.61
CA VAL A 460 -18.11 32.36 18.33
C VAL A 460 -17.53 31.16 19.10
N ASN A 461 -18.39 30.29 19.65
CA ASN A 461 -17.96 29.09 20.39
C ASN A 461 -18.07 27.78 19.59
N GLY A 462 -18.47 27.86 18.32
CA GLY A 462 -18.68 26.70 17.45
C GLY A 462 -17.35 26.12 16.96
N LYS A 463 -17.20 24.80 17.04
CA LYS A 463 -16.03 24.05 16.55
C LYS A 463 -16.44 23.12 15.41
N PRO A 464 -15.70 23.11 14.28
CA PRO A 464 -15.99 22.20 13.19
C PRO A 464 -15.54 20.76 13.51
N ILE A 465 -16.36 19.80 13.09
CA ILE A 465 -16.04 18.37 13.07
C ILE A 465 -15.85 17.96 11.61
N CYS A 466 -14.63 17.59 11.24
CA CYS A 466 -14.24 17.29 9.88
C CYS A 466 -14.36 15.79 9.59
N TYR A 467 -15.27 15.41 8.68
CA TYR A 467 -15.31 14.05 8.14
C TYR A 467 -14.49 13.91 6.86
N ILE A 468 -13.70 12.84 6.82
CA ILE A 468 -13.05 12.30 5.64
C ILE A 468 -13.79 11.03 5.24
N ILE A 469 -14.44 11.03 4.08
CA ILE A 469 -15.27 9.91 3.63
C ILE A 469 -14.65 9.25 2.40
N TYR A 470 -14.57 7.92 2.43
CA TYR A 470 -14.21 7.07 1.31
C TYR A 470 -15.33 6.09 1.01
N ALA A 471 -15.61 5.83 -0.26
CA ALA A 471 -16.54 4.80 -0.69
C ALA A 471 -16.09 4.21 -2.02
N ASP A 472 -15.86 2.90 -2.03
CA ASP A 472 -15.41 2.18 -3.24
C ASP A 472 -15.86 0.72 -3.22
N LYS A 473 -16.07 0.16 -4.41
CA LYS A 473 -16.47 -1.24 -4.57
C LYS A 473 -15.25 -2.15 -4.54
N THR A 474 -15.28 -3.12 -3.64
CA THR A 474 -14.23 -4.13 -3.52
C THR A 474 -14.72 -5.51 -3.92
N ARG A 475 -13.80 -6.33 -4.46
CA ARG A 475 -14.07 -7.74 -4.78
C ARG A 475 -13.75 -8.60 -3.56
N LEU A 476 -14.73 -9.31 -3.02
CA LEU A 476 -14.56 -10.15 -1.83
C LEU A 476 -14.03 -11.56 -2.18
N SER A 477 -14.30 -12.04 -3.40
CA SER A 477 -13.89 -13.36 -3.87
C SER A 477 -12.82 -13.29 -4.97
N SER A 478 -11.95 -14.30 -5.03
CA SER A 478 -10.94 -14.46 -6.09
C SER A 478 -11.55 -14.66 -7.48
N PHE A 479 -12.72 -15.31 -7.57
CA PHE A 479 -13.48 -15.49 -8.82
C PHE A 479 -14.22 -14.22 -9.28
N GLY A 480 -14.21 -13.16 -8.48
CA GLY A 480 -14.71 -11.83 -8.86
C GLY A 480 -16.23 -11.68 -8.95
N THR A 481 -17.01 -12.72 -8.64
CA THR A 481 -18.48 -12.70 -8.68
C THR A 481 -19.10 -12.01 -7.46
N VAL A 482 -18.38 -12.01 -6.34
CA VAL A 482 -18.84 -11.45 -5.06
C VAL A 482 -18.16 -10.13 -4.77
N GLN A 483 -18.95 -9.10 -4.50
CA GLN A 483 -18.52 -7.72 -4.29
C GLN A 483 -19.11 -7.16 -2.98
N GLY A 484 -18.40 -6.19 -2.40
CA GLY A 484 -18.86 -5.38 -1.28
C GLY A 484 -18.68 -3.90 -1.61
N TYR A 485 -19.46 -3.02 -0.98
CA TYR A 485 -19.38 -1.56 -1.22
C TYR A 485 -19.32 -0.78 0.10
N PRO A 486 -18.20 -0.86 0.84
CA PRO A 486 -18.04 -0.19 2.13
C PRO A 486 -17.94 1.34 1.98
N VAL A 487 -18.48 2.05 2.96
CA VAL A 487 -18.26 3.48 3.23
C VAL A 487 -17.42 3.58 4.49
N ILE A 488 -16.19 4.07 4.34
CA ILE A 488 -15.23 4.23 5.42
C ILE A 488 -15.13 5.71 5.78
N VAL A 489 -15.21 6.02 7.08
CA VAL A 489 -15.09 7.39 7.58
C VAL A 489 -13.93 7.51 8.54
N ARG A 490 -13.23 8.65 8.47
CA ARG A 490 -12.20 9.08 9.43
C ARG A 490 -12.55 10.46 9.96
N LEU A 491 -12.12 10.71 11.21
CA LEU A 491 -12.23 12.01 11.83
C LEU A 491 -10.97 12.83 11.52
N GLY A 492 -11.13 13.89 10.73
CA GLY A 492 -10.03 14.78 10.33
C GLY A 492 -9.46 15.63 11.46
N ASN A 493 -10.12 15.65 12.62
CA ASN A 493 -9.66 16.32 13.85
C ASN A 493 -8.59 15.53 14.62
N LEU A 494 -8.33 14.27 14.25
CA LEU A 494 -7.25 13.45 14.82
C LEU A 494 -6.01 13.49 13.91
N PRO A 495 -4.78 13.50 14.46
CA PRO A 495 -3.53 13.39 13.70
C PRO A 495 -3.49 12.22 12.72
N ALA A 496 -2.83 12.42 11.57
CA ALA A 496 -2.72 11.44 10.49
C ALA A 496 -2.24 10.07 10.98
N HIS A 497 -1.25 10.04 11.88
CA HIS A 497 -0.68 8.81 12.41
C HIS A 497 -1.69 8.00 13.26
N ILE A 498 -2.67 8.66 13.89
CA ILE A 498 -3.76 8.01 14.62
C ILE A 498 -4.88 7.62 13.64
N ARG A 499 -5.40 8.57 12.86
CA ARG A 499 -6.58 8.34 11.99
C ARG A 499 -6.33 7.40 10.81
N ASN A 500 -5.07 7.31 10.33
CA ASN A 500 -4.68 6.37 9.28
C ASN A 500 -4.14 5.05 9.86
N GLY A 501 -4.03 4.93 11.19
CA GLY A 501 -3.65 3.70 11.87
C GLY A 501 -4.79 2.67 11.90
N GLN A 502 -4.49 1.49 12.45
CA GLN A 502 -5.44 0.38 12.62
C GLN A 502 -6.17 0.38 13.97
N GLY A 503 -5.78 1.28 14.90
CA GLY A 503 -6.36 1.38 16.23
C GLY A 503 -7.76 1.98 16.27
N VAL A 504 -8.24 2.33 17.47
CA VAL A 504 -9.60 2.87 17.72
C VAL A 504 -9.86 4.18 17.00
N GLY A 505 -8.87 5.08 16.97
CA GLY A 505 -8.95 6.36 16.26
C GLY A 505 -8.82 6.24 14.73
N GLY A 506 -8.55 5.04 14.21
CA GLY A 506 -8.42 4.76 12.78
C GLY A 506 -9.75 4.81 12.02
N GLY A 507 -9.69 4.61 10.70
CA GLY A 507 -10.89 4.55 9.85
C GLY A 507 -11.86 3.44 10.26
N ARG A 508 -13.16 3.68 10.08
CA ARG A 508 -14.23 2.71 10.39
C ARG A 508 -15.27 2.60 9.28
N VAL A 509 -15.79 1.40 9.08
CA VAL A 509 -16.92 1.15 8.17
C VAL A 509 -18.19 1.71 8.81
N ILE A 510 -18.70 2.80 8.25
CA ILE A 510 -19.95 3.44 8.70
C ILE A 510 -21.12 2.98 7.86
N GLY A 511 -20.90 2.56 6.62
CA GLY A 511 -21.98 2.13 5.74
C GLY A 511 -21.57 0.98 4.83
N TRP A 512 -22.57 0.22 4.38
CA TRP A 512 -22.44 -0.80 3.35
C TRP A 512 -23.51 -0.55 2.29
N LEU A 513 -23.10 -0.03 1.15
CA LEU A 513 -24.01 0.40 0.09
C LEU A 513 -24.58 -0.79 -0.68
N PRO A 514 -25.83 -0.69 -1.15
CA PRO A 514 -26.41 -1.70 -2.02
C PRO A 514 -25.69 -1.75 -3.37
N ILE A 515 -25.44 -2.97 -3.86
CA ILE A 515 -24.93 -3.21 -5.20
C ILE A 515 -26.11 -3.56 -6.10
N VAL A 516 -26.43 -2.66 -7.03
CA VAL A 516 -27.48 -2.88 -8.02
C VAL A 516 -26.97 -3.86 -9.08
N PRO A 517 -27.65 -5.01 -9.33
CA PRO A 517 -27.23 -5.98 -10.33
C PRO A 517 -27.16 -5.41 -11.74
N GLU A 518 -26.23 -5.89 -12.56
CA GLU A 518 -26.25 -5.61 -14.00
C GLU A 518 -27.24 -6.55 -14.69
N GLU A 519 -28.39 -6.03 -15.08
CA GLU A 519 -29.39 -6.79 -15.81
C GLU A 519 -29.22 -6.63 -17.32
N SER A 520 -29.18 -7.75 -18.05
CA SER A 520 -28.98 -7.75 -19.51
C SER A 520 -30.01 -6.90 -20.27
N GLN A 521 -31.23 -6.78 -19.74
CA GLN A 521 -32.30 -5.93 -20.29
C GLN A 521 -32.04 -4.42 -20.19
N HIS A 522 -31.08 -4.01 -19.37
CA HIS A 522 -30.74 -2.60 -19.09
C HIS A 522 -29.28 -2.26 -19.47
N HIS A 523 -28.53 -3.21 -20.02
CA HIS A 523 -27.17 -3.02 -20.49
C HIS A 523 -27.09 -1.86 -21.50
N ASP A 524 -26.06 -1.01 -21.35
CA ASP A 524 -25.81 0.20 -22.16
C ASP A 524 -26.91 1.28 -22.15
N LYS A 525 -27.89 1.20 -21.24
CA LYS A 525 -28.95 2.21 -21.14
C LYS A 525 -28.60 3.30 -20.15
N SER A 526 -28.52 4.55 -20.62
CA SER A 526 -28.16 5.73 -19.81
C SER A 526 -29.05 5.93 -18.59
N TYR A 527 -30.37 5.68 -18.71
CA TYR A 527 -31.30 5.81 -17.58
C TYR A 527 -30.98 4.83 -16.43
N TYR A 528 -30.41 3.66 -16.74
CA TYR A 528 -30.07 2.67 -15.72
C TYR A 528 -28.82 3.09 -14.94
N ALA A 529 -27.88 3.74 -15.62
CA ALA A 529 -26.73 4.37 -14.96
C ALA A 529 -27.16 5.52 -14.02
N ASP A 530 -28.21 6.27 -14.37
CA ASP A 530 -28.80 7.29 -13.48
C ASP A 530 -29.57 6.64 -12.31
N PHE A 531 -30.31 5.57 -12.56
CA PHE A 531 -30.97 4.78 -11.50
C PHE A 531 -29.97 4.25 -10.46
N LYS A 532 -28.85 3.66 -10.89
CA LYS A 532 -27.78 3.20 -9.98
C LYS A 532 -27.22 4.33 -9.11
N ARG A 533 -27.08 5.54 -9.66
CA ARG A 533 -26.66 6.73 -8.91
C ARG A 533 -27.74 7.21 -7.94
N ALA A 534 -29.00 7.18 -8.35
CA ALA A 534 -30.11 7.52 -7.45
C ALA A 534 -30.18 6.57 -6.24
N VAL A 535 -29.96 5.26 -6.46
CA VAL A 535 -29.82 4.27 -5.37
C VAL A 535 -28.64 4.60 -4.46
N TRP A 536 -27.48 4.93 -5.04
CA TRP A 536 -26.28 5.34 -4.28
C TRP A 536 -26.56 6.57 -3.39
N HIS A 537 -27.12 7.65 -3.97
CA HIS A 537 -27.40 8.88 -3.23
C HIS A 537 -28.48 8.68 -2.16
N LYS A 538 -29.48 7.82 -2.41
CA LYS A 538 -30.50 7.53 -1.42
C LYS A 538 -29.96 6.69 -0.26
N ALA A 539 -29.07 5.73 -0.52
CA ALA A 539 -28.35 5.00 0.52
C ALA A 539 -27.43 5.92 1.35
N PHE A 540 -26.70 6.81 0.68
CA PHE A 540 -25.85 7.79 1.37
C PHE A 540 -26.66 8.79 2.20
N GLU A 541 -27.89 9.14 1.78
CA GLU A 541 -28.78 10.01 2.56
C GLU A 541 -29.12 9.38 3.91
N VAL A 542 -29.31 8.05 3.96
CA VAL A 542 -29.54 7.32 5.20
C VAL A 542 -28.30 7.41 6.11
N ILE A 543 -27.10 7.17 5.56
CA ILE A 543 -25.83 7.21 6.30
C ILE A 543 -25.56 8.60 6.91
N LEU A 544 -25.85 9.67 6.15
CA LEU A 544 -25.60 11.05 6.59
C LEU A 544 -26.73 11.66 7.43
N SER A 545 -27.82 10.92 7.65
CA SER A 545 -29.06 11.46 8.22
C SER A 545 -28.89 12.11 9.59
N SER A 546 -28.06 11.54 10.48
CA SER A 546 -27.87 12.06 11.84
C SER A 546 -27.01 13.32 11.94
N ILE A 547 -26.22 13.64 10.91
CA ILE A 547 -25.41 14.85 10.88
C ILE A 547 -26.09 16.01 10.14
N LYS A 548 -27.10 15.74 9.30
CA LYS A 548 -27.79 16.73 8.45
C LYS A 548 -28.32 17.96 9.19
N ASN A 549 -29.01 17.76 10.31
CA ASN A 549 -29.51 18.88 11.11
C ASN A 549 -28.38 19.47 11.97
N ARG A 550 -27.48 18.63 12.48
CA ARG A 550 -26.37 19.05 13.34
C ARG A 550 -25.36 19.94 12.63
N SER A 551 -25.15 19.75 11.33
CA SER A 551 -24.30 20.65 10.54
C SER A 551 -24.83 22.08 10.50
N LYS A 552 -26.15 22.26 10.67
CA LYS A 552 -26.82 23.58 10.59
C LYS A 552 -26.93 24.28 11.92
N ILE A 553 -27.36 23.55 12.96
CA ILE A 553 -27.66 24.13 14.28
C ILE A 553 -26.63 23.77 15.35
N GLY A 554 -25.61 22.97 15.00
CA GLY A 554 -24.62 22.45 15.93
C GLY A 554 -25.17 21.39 16.89
N ALA A 555 -24.30 20.87 17.74
CA ALA A 555 -24.62 19.94 18.81
C ALA A 555 -23.75 20.21 20.03
N TRP A 556 -24.36 20.27 21.22
CA TRP A 556 -23.62 20.33 22.48
C TRP A 556 -23.21 18.93 22.90
N VAL A 557 -21.92 18.73 23.20
CA VAL A 557 -21.35 17.45 23.60
C VAL A 557 -20.58 17.62 24.90
N GLN A 558 -20.89 16.80 25.89
CA GLN A 558 -20.16 16.76 27.15
C GLN A 558 -18.81 16.09 26.94
N SER A 559 -17.75 16.68 27.48
CA SER A 559 -16.42 16.06 27.52
C SER A 559 -16.43 14.83 28.43
N SER A 560 -15.54 13.87 28.17
CA SER A 560 -15.28 12.75 29.08
C SER A 560 -14.73 13.22 30.43
N ASN A 561 -14.05 14.37 30.47
CA ASN A 561 -13.68 15.03 31.72
C ASN A 561 -14.82 15.97 32.17
N PRO A 562 -15.45 15.72 33.34
CA PRO A 562 -16.55 16.55 33.85
C PRO A 562 -16.15 18.00 34.16
N ASP A 563 -14.86 18.28 34.36
CA ASP A 563 -14.34 19.63 34.63
C ASP A 563 -14.20 20.47 33.34
N VAL A 564 -14.30 19.84 32.17
CA VAL A 564 -14.23 20.51 30.88
C VAL A 564 -15.63 20.93 30.41
N ALA A 565 -15.78 22.19 30.03
CA ALA A 565 -17.04 22.73 29.53
C ALA A 565 -17.52 21.97 28.27
N PRO A 566 -18.85 21.84 28.07
CA PRO A 566 -19.40 21.19 26.89
C PRO A 566 -18.92 21.85 25.59
N TRP A 567 -18.65 21.04 24.58
CA TRP A 567 -18.25 21.50 23.25
C TRP A 567 -19.47 21.78 22.37
N TYR A 568 -19.47 22.89 21.63
CA TYR A 568 -20.50 23.19 20.63
C TYR A 568 -20.00 22.85 19.22
N LEU A 569 -20.43 21.71 18.70
CA LEU A 569 -19.80 21.04 17.56
C LEU A 569 -20.65 21.09 16.29
N PHE A 570 -20.01 21.31 15.13
CA PHE A 570 -20.64 21.40 13.83
C PHE A 570 -20.03 20.39 12.85
N PRO A 571 -20.68 19.22 12.63
CA PRO A 571 -20.21 18.23 11.66
C PRO A 571 -20.30 18.75 10.22
N THR A 572 -19.25 18.54 9.45
CA THR A 572 -19.20 18.80 8.01
C THR A 572 -18.28 17.80 7.30
N ILE A 573 -18.39 17.74 5.98
CA ILE A 573 -17.58 16.88 5.11
C ILE A 573 -16.65 17.80 4.32
N MET A 574 -15.35 17.79 4.68
CA MET A 574 -14.34 18.62 4.00
C MET A 574 -13.54 17.82 2.97
N ILE A 575 -13.55 16.48 3.08
CA ILE A 575 -12.71 15.60 2.26
C ILE A 575 -13.52 14.39 1.80
N LEU A 576 -13.63 14.22 0.49
CA LEU A 576 -14.14 13.04 -0.19
C LEU A 576 -12.96 12.38 -0.93
N SER A 577 -12.54 11.22 -0.42
CA SER A 577 -11.46 10.41 -0.99
C SER A 577 -12.06 9.31 -1.87
N ALA A 578 -11.79 9.36 -3.17
CA ALA A 578 -12.32 8.41 -4.15
C ALA A 578 -11.50 8.49 -5.43
N ASP A 579 -11.52 7.42 -6.23
CA ASP A 579 -10.99 7.47 -7.60
C ASP A 579 -11.92 8.28 -8.53
N TYR A 580 -11.51 8.48 -9.78
CA TYR A 580 -12.22 9.39 -10.67
C TYR A 580 -13.67 8.95 -10.98
N GLU A 581 -13.88 7.66 -11.19
CA GLU A 581 -15.18 7.07 -11.47
C GLU A 581 -16.16 7.28 -10.30
N GLU A 582 -15.69 7.05 -9.08
CA GLU A 582 -16.47 7.18 -7.84
C GLU A 582 -16.71 8.67 -7.53
N GLN A 583 -15.73 9.55 -7.79
CA GLN A 583 -15.92 11.00 -7.74
C GLN A 583 -17.03 11.48 -8.69
N CYS A 584 -17.15 10.88 -9.88
CA CYS A 584 -18.24 11.20 -10.81
C CYS A 584 -19.61 10.79 -10.27
N VAL A 585 -19.68 9.72 -9.45
CA VAL A 585 -20.90 9.34 -8.73
C VAL A 585 -21.20 10.38 -7.65
N MET A 586 -20.23 10.68 -6.78
CA MET A 586 -20.37 11.63 -5.67
C MET A 586 -20.81 13.04 -6.13
N ALA A 587 -20.20 13.56 -7.19
CA ALA A 587 -20.50 14.89 -7.72
C ALA A 587 -21.61 14.92 -8.79
N LEU A 588 -22.19 13.76 -9.14
CA LEU A 588 -23.22 13.62 -10.18
C LEU A 588 -22.82 14.19 -11.55
N THR A 589 -21.54 14.04 -11.89
CA THR A 589 -21.00 14.44 -13.20
C THR A 589 -21.14 13.31 -14.22
N ARG A 590 -20.92 13.65 -15.50
CA ARG A 590 -20.96 12.68 -16.61
C ARG A 590 -19.62 12.01 -16.90
N GLY A 591 -18.57 12.35 -16.18
CA GLY A 591 -17.22 11.81 -16.37
C GLY A 591 -16.69 12.05 -17.79
N VAL A 592 -16.00 11.05 -18.36
CA VAL A 592 -15.41 11.09 -19.72
C VAL A 592 -16.41 11.36 -20.85
N GLN A 593 -17.71 11.17 -20.62
CA GLN A 593 -18.77 11.44 -21.61
C GLN A 593 -19.29 12.89 -21.54
N SER A 594 -18.71 13.71 -20.67
CA SER A 594 -19.07 15.12 -20.47
C SER A 594 -18.36 16.02 -21.48
N LYS A 595 -19.01 17.14 -21.87
CA LYS A 595 -18.31 18.27 -22.51
C LYS A 595 -17.31 18.96 -21.58
N PHE A 596 -17.46 18.71 -20.28
CA PHE A 596 -16.60 19.21 -19.21
C PHE A 596 -16.19 18.03 -18.31
N PRO A 597 -15.15 17.25 -18.68
CA PRO A 597 -14.82 15.98 -18.02
C PRO A 597 -14.26 16.12 -16.59
N CYS A 598 -13.73 17.27 -16.20
CA CYS A 598 -13.24 17.45 -14.83
C CYS A 598 -14.40 17.55 -13.81
N ASN A 599 -14.21 16.91 -12.66
CA ASN A 599 -15.15 16.97 -11.54
C ASN A 599 -15.01 18.26 -10.73
N ILE A 600 -13.91 18.98 -10.85
CA ILE A 600 -13.59 20.17 -10.06
C ILE A 600 -13.84 21.46 -10.85
N CYS A 601 -13.50 21.49 -12.14
CA CYS A 601 -13.62 22.68 -12.98
C CYS A 601 -14.36 22.42 -14.31
N LEU A 602 -14.65 23.50 -15.03
CA LEU A 602 -15.33 23.50 -16.33
C LEU A 602 -14.33 23.52 -17.51
N VAL A 603 -13.27 22.70 -17.46
CA VAL A 603 -12.36 22.47 -18.60
C VAL A 603 -13.09 21.73 -19.73
N PRO A 604 -13.06 22.22 -20.98
CA PRO A 604 -13.68 21.52 -22.10
C PRO A 604 -12.98 20.20 -22.47
N GLU A 605 -13.72 19.26 -23.05
CA GLU A 605 -13.13 18.12 -23.79
C GLU A 605 -12.14 18.62 -24.86
N GLY A 606 -11.03 17.91 -25.07
CA GLY A 606 -9.97 18.32 -26.01
C GLY A 606 -8.94 19.31 -25.44
N ARG A 607 -9.11 19.78 -24.21
CA ARG A 607 -8.23 20.76 -23.55
C ARG A 607 -7.67 20.29 -22.20
N LEU A 608 -7.71 18.98 -21.93
CA LEU A 608 -7.35 18.45 -20.60
C LEU A 608 -5.86 18.59 -20.26
N LEU A 609 -5.00 18.85 -21.25
CA LEU A 609 -3.57 19.13 -21.08
C LEU A 609 -3.25 20.61 -20.82
N GLU A 610 -4.21 21.54 -20.98
CA GLU A 610 -3.99 22.98 -20.77
C GLU A 610 -3.88 23.28 -19.25
N MET A 611 -2.68 23.14 -18.68
CA MET A 611 -2.44 23.31 -17.24
C MET A 611 -2.41 24.78 -16.80
N GLU A 612 -2.04 25.70 -17.68
CA GLU A 612 -1.88 27.13 -17.38
C GLU A 612 -3.20 27.89 -17.45
N GLU A 613 -4.11 27.46 -18.33
CA GLU A 613 -5.41 28.12 -18.52
C GLU A 613 -6.29 27.97 -17.30
N THR A 614 -6.94 29.06 -16.89
CA THR A 614 -7.85 29.03 -15.73
C THR A 614 -9.27 28.73 -16.18
N TYR A 615 -9.88 27.71 -15.58
CA TYR A 615 -11.27 27.34 -15.82
C TYR A 615 -12.11 27.59 -14.57
N ASN A 616 -13.35 28.01 -14.76
CA ASN A 616 -14.28 28.20 -13.64
C ASN A 616 -14.45 26.91 -12.84
N LEU A 617 -14.37 27.03 -11.51
CA LEU A 617 -14.62 25.91 -10.61
C LEU A 617 -16.12 25.60 -10.54
N ARG A 618 -16.44 24.32 -10.40
CA ARG A 618 -17.79 23.87 -10.06
C ARG A 618 -18.03 24.17 -8.58
N THR A 619 -19.20 24.66 -8.25
CA THR A 619 -19.61 24.92 -6.86
C THR A 619 -20.99 24.34 -6.61
N THR A 620 -21.28 24.05 -5.35
CA THR A 620 -22.58 23.56 -4.91
C THR A 620 -23.71 24.54 -5.24
N PRO A 621 -23.60 25.85 -4.94
CA PRO A 621 -24.60 26.84 -5.34
C PRO A 621 -24.86 26.85 -6.86
N TRP A 622 -23.79 26.82 -7.67
CA TRP A 622 -23.92 26.77 -9.12
C TRP A 622 -24.69 25.53 -9.59
N ALA A 623 -24.36 24.36 -9.06
CA ALA A 623 -25.03 23.11 -9.44
C ALA A 623 -26.50 23.07 -8.99
N GLN A 624 -26.80 23.61 -7.81
CA GLN A 624 -28.17 23.73 -7.31
C GLN A 624 -29.03 24.63 -8.22
N ASP A 625 -28.49 25.76 -8.70
CA ASP A 625 -29.22 26.66 -9.58
C ASP A 625 -29.49 26.06 -10.96
N ILE A 626 -28.51 25.34 -11.54
CA ILE A 626 -28.73 24.58 -12.77
C ILE A 626 -29.76 23.46 -12.56
N PHE A 627 -29.75 22.79 -11.40
CA PHE A 627 -30.72 21.76 -11.07
C PHE A 627 -32.15 22.32 -10.92
N LYS A 628 -32.32 23.49 -10.30
CA LYS A 628 -33.61 24.20 -10.21
C LYS A 628 -34.16 24.53 -11.60
N GLN A 629 -33.35 25.11 -12.48
CA GLN A 629 -33.74 25.38 -13.87
C GLN A 629 -34.11 24.09 -14.62
N ALA A 630 -33.34 23.02 -14.43
CA ALA A 630 -33.64 21.73 -15.03
C ALA A 630 -34.98 21.16 -14.55
N LYS A 631 -35.36 21.40 -13.28
CA LYS A 631 -36.63 20.95 -12.69
C LYS A 631 -37.86 21.60 -13.34
N GLU A 632 -37.72 22.81 -13.88
CA GLU A 632 -38.78 23.52 -14.60
C GLU A 632 -39.04 22.93 -16.01
N ILE A 633 -38.09 22.16 -16.55
CA ILE A 633 -38.22 21.50 -17.85
C ILE A 633 -39.05 20.21 -17.70
N SER A 634 -40.25 20.21 -18.25
CA SER A 634 -41.24 19.13 -18.14
C SER A 634 -40.81 17.84 -18.85
N ASN A 635 -40.25 17.96 -20.07
CA ASN A 635 -39.79 16.82 -20.86
C ASN A 635 -38.43 16.29 -20.37
N ALA A 636 -38.36 14.99 -20.04
CA ALA A 636 -37.14 14.35 -19.57
C ALA A 636 -35.99 14.37 -20.59
N THR A 637 -36.30 14.29 -21.89
CA THR A 637 -35.29 14.34 -22.96
C THR A 637 -34.67 15.73 -23.03
N ASP A 638 -35.49 16.78 -23.08
CA ASP A 638 -35.02 18.17 -23.16
C ASP A 638 -34.25 18.57 -21.91
N ARG A 639 -34.71 18.10 -20.74
CA ARG A 639 -34.00 18.27 -19.46
C ARG A 639 -32.62 17.62 -19.47
N ASN A 640 -32.52 16.41 -20.00
CA ASN A 640 -31.25 15.71 -20.13
C ASN A 640 -30.30 16.42 -21.12
N GLU A 641 -30.81 16.93 -22.24
CA GLU A 641 -30.02 17.73 -23.19
C GLU A 641 -29.55 19.06 -22.58
N PHE A 642 -30.38 19.72 -21.77
CA PHE A 642 -29.99 20.91 -21.01
C PHE A 642 -28.82 20.61 -20.05
N LEU A 643 -28.94 19.57 -19.23
CA LEU A 643 -27.91 19.21 -18.24
C LEU A 643 -26.60 18.71 -18.88
N LYS A 644 -26.66 18.08 -20.06
CA LYS A 644 -25.47 17.70 -20.83
C LYS A 644 -24.56 18.90 -21.13
N LYS A 645 -25.13 20.08 -21.35
CA LYS A 645 -24.37 21.33 -21.57
C LYS A 645 -23.48 21.70 -20.39
N PHE A 646 -23.78 21.22 -19.19
CA PHE A 646 -23.03 21.50 -17.96
C PHE A 646 -22.30 20.27 -17.41
N GLY A 647 -22.45 19.11 -18.07
CA GLY A 647 -21.87 17.84 -17.63
C GLY A 647 -22.54 17.23 -16.40
N LEU A 648 -23.77 17.62 -16.07
CA LEU A 648 -24.50 17.20 -14.86
C LEU A 648 -25.58 16.14 -15.14
N ARG A 649 -26.07 15.49 -14.07
CA ARG A 649 -27.16 14.52 -14.09
C ARG A 649 -28.37 15.03 -13.30
N PHE A 650 -29.57 14.59 -13.68
CA PHE A 650 -30.81 15.02 -13.01
C PHE A 650 -31.12 14.16 -11.77
N ILE A 651 -30.27 14.28 -10.77
CA ILE A 651 -30.41 13.65 -9.45
C ILE A 651 -30.07 14.73 -8.43
N GLU A 652 -30.82 14.82 -7.34
CA GLU A 652 -30.50 15.74 -6.25
C GLU A 652 -29.29 15.20 -5.48
N ASN A 653 -28.24 16.01 -5.33
CA ASN A 653 -27.03 15.54 -4.69
C ASN A 653 -27.21 15.48 -3.16
N VAL A 654 -26.97 14.31 -2.57
CA VAL A 654 -27.06 14.08 -1.12
C VAL A 654 -26.23 15.06 -0.28
N PHE A 655 -25.04 15.46 -0.76
CA PHE A 655 -24.13 16.32 -0.02
C PHE A 655 -24.65 17.75 0.14
N TRP A 656 -25.58 18.19 -0.71
CA TRP A 656 -26.26 19.49 -0.58
C TRP A 656 -27.08 19.62 0.69
N SER A 657 -27.37 18.49 1.37
CA SER A 657 -28.10 18.49 2.62
C SER A 657 -27.22 18.83 3.84
N ILE A 658 -25.90 18.76 3.70
CA ILE A 658 -24.93 19.03 4.75
C ILE A 658 -24.43 20.46 4.63
N GLU A 659 -24.61 21.25 5.69
CA GLU A 659 -24.16 22.64 5.72
C GLU A 659 -22.62 22.71 5.69
N HIS A 660 -22.08 23.77 5.10
CA HIS A 660 -20.63 23.98 4.96
C HIS A 660 -19.90 22.88 4.15
N CYS A 661 -20.62 22.05 3.39
CA CYS A 661 -20.06 21.07 2.46
C CYS A 661 -20.27 21.53 1.01
N ASP A 662 -19.20 21.91 0.32
CA ASP A 662 -19.22 22.00 -1.14
C ASP A 662 -18.67 20.70 -1.73
N VAL A 663 -19.53 19.88 -2.34
CA VAL A 663 -19.15 18.55 -2.84
C VAL A 663 -17.96 18.61 -3.81
N TYR A 664 -17.92 19.60 -4.70
CA TYR A 664 -16.88 19.69 -5.72
C TYR A 664 -15.54 20.08 -5.11
N ARG A 665 -15.58 20.94 -4.09
CA ARG A 665 -14.40 21.33 -3.33
C ARG A 665 -13.96 20.23 -2.36
N ALA A 666 -14.88 19.41 -1.86
CA ALA A 666 -14.58 18.29 -0.98
C ALA A 666 -13.93 17.11 -1.72
N LEU A 667 -14.26 16.86 -2.99
CA LEU A 667 -13.56 15.88 -3.83
C LEU A 667 -12.05 16.17 -3.85
N SER A 668 -11.23 15.17 -3.52
CA SER A 668 -9.79 15.35 -3.38
C SER A 668 -8.97 14.63 -4.44
N PHE A 669 -7.80 15.19 -4.74
CA PHE A 669 -6.79 14.58 -5.57
C PHE A 669 -6.31 13.26 -4.97
N ASP A 670 -6.60 12.14 -5.64
CA ASP A 670 -6.10 10.85 -5.21
C ASP A 670 -4.75 10.53 -5.86
N ARG A 671 -3.67 10.62 -5.07
CA ARG A 671 -2.30 10.32 -5.51
C ARG A 671 -2.18 8.90 -6.09
N LEU A 672 -2.81 7.90 -5.47
CA LEU A 672 -2.64 6.50 -5.89
C LEU A 672 -3.26 6.23 -7.27
N HIS A 673 -4.53 6.58 -7.45
CA HIS A 673 -5.28 6.32 -8.67
C HIS A 673 -4.99 7.31 -9.80
N THR A 674 -4.44 8.48 -9.48
CA THR A 674 -4.04 9.49 -10.47
C THR A 674 -2.61 9.28 -10.96
N PHE A 675 -1.63 9.10 -10.07
CA PHE A 675 -0.23 8.88 -10.45
C PHE A 675 0.03 7.40 -10.73
N ASN A 676 0.19 6.60 -9.68
CA ASN A 676 0.76 5.25 -9.76
C ASN A 676 -0.07 4.30 -10.64
N HIS A 677 -1.36 4.12 -10.34
CA HIS A 677 -2.27 3.29 -11.15
C HIS A 677 -2.81 4.03 -12.37
N GLY A 678 -2.82 5.36 -12.34
CA GLY A 678 -3.37 6.19 -13.41
C GLY A 678 -2.34 6.48 -14.49
N LEU A 679 -1.72 7.66 -14.39
CA LEU A 679 -0.81 8.22 -15.38
C LEU A 679 0.40 7.32 -15.66
N PHE A 680 1.00 6.71 -14.63
CA PHE A 680 2.16 5.86 -14.80
C PHE A 680 1.79 4.49 -15.39
N ALA A 681 1.06 3.65 -14.65
CA ALA A 681 0.78 2.28 -15.05
C ALA A 681 -0.02 2.17 -16.37
N LEU A 682 -1.05 3.01 -16.56
CA LEU A 682 -1.93 2.90 -17.72
C LEU A 682 -1.41 3.63 -18.96
N HIS A 683 -0.46 4.55 -18.80
CA HIS A 683 0.05 5.38 -19.89
C HIS A 683 1.58 5.36 -19.99
N LEU A 684 2.32 6.01 -19.08
CA LEU A 684 3.78 6.18 -19.23
C LEU A 684 4.52 4.84 -19.35
N LEU A 685 4.24 3.88 -18.46
CA LEU A 685 4.88 2.57 -18.49
C LEU A 685 4.59 1.81 -19.80
N LYS A 686 3.34 1.86 -20.28
CA LYS A 686 2.96 1.23 -21.55
C LYS A 686 3.65 1.87 -22.75
N GLU A 687 3.86 3.19 -22.71
CA GLU A 687 4.64 3.88 -23.73
C GLU A 687 6.11 3.43 -23.69
N VAL A 688 6.73 3.34 -22.50
CA VAL A 688 8.13 2.87 -22.37
C VAL A 688 8.29 1.46 -22.91
N ILE A 689 7.42 0.52 -22.51
CA ILE A 689 7.43 -0.85 -23.02
C ILE A 689 7.30 -0.84 -24.55
N ARG A 690 6.35 -0.06 -25.10
CA ARG A 690 6.17 0.03 -26.55
C ARG A 690 7.38 0.61 -27.27
N ARG A 691 8.06 1.61 -26.69
CA ARG A 691 9.29 2.18 -27.27
C ARG A 691 10.40 1.14 -27.33
N ILE A 692 10.62 0.39 -26.25
CA ILE A 692 11.63 -0.68 -26.19
C ILE A 692 11.30 -1.81 -27.18
N GLU A 693 10.03 -2.26 -27.24
CA GLU A 693 9.58 -3.31 -28.17
C GLU A 693 9.75 -2.93 -29.65
N LYS A 694 9.76 -1.62 -29.96
CA LYS A 694 9.93 -1.09 -31.31
C LYS A 694 11.39 -1.08 -31.78
N LEU A 695 12.35 -1.10 -30.85
CA LEU A 695 13.77 -1.07 -31.20
C LEU A 695 14.18 -2.32 -32.00
N LYS A 696 15.19 -2.15 -32.87
CA LYS A 696 15.88 -3.31 -33.46
C LYS A 696 16.54 -4.09 -32.33
N HIS A 697 16.44 -5.42 -32.34
CA HIS A 697 16.90 -6.29 -31.23
C HIS A 697 16.14 -6.05 -29.92
N SER A 698 14.84 -5.78 -29.98
CA SER A 698 13.98 -5.53 -28.82
C SER A 698 14.09 -6.57 -27.70
N ASN A 699 14.26 -7.86 -28.01
CA ASN A 699 14.47 -8.90 -27.00
C ASN A 699 15.74 -8.65 -26.16
N THR A 700 16.83 -8.19 -26.78
CA THR A 700 18.08 -7.88 -26.09
C THR A 700 17.91 -6.67 -25.17
N PHE A 701 17.25 -5.61 -25.64
CA PHE A 701 16.99 -4.43 -24.81
C PHE A 701 15.98 -4.70 -23.69
N ALA A 702 14.97 -5.53 -23.94
CA ALA A 702 14.03 -5.97 -22.91
C ALA A 702 14.74 -6.79 -21.82
N GLN A 703 15.61 -7.72 -22.20
CA GLN A 703 16.45 -8.45 -21.25
C GLN A 703 17.37 -7.50 -20.48
N GLN A 704 18.02 -6.56 -21.17
CA GLN A 704 18.94 -5.61 -20.56
C GLN A 704 18.24 -4.71 -19.53
N VAL A 705 17.04 -4.19 -19.80
CA VAL A 705 16.32 -3.35 -18.83
C VAL A 705 15.87 -4.15 -17.60
N ASP A 706 15.47 -5.40 -17.80
CA ASP A 706 15.06 -6.30 -16.72
C ASP A 706 16.24 -6.75 -15.85
N GLU A 707 17.40 -7.00 -16.44
CA GLU A 707 18.65 -7.29 -15.72
C GLU A 707 19.13 -6.09 -14.92
N GLN A 708 19.10 -4.88 -15.50
CA GLN A 708 19.42 -3.64 -14.79
C GLN A 708 18.47 -3.39 -13.61
N LEU A 709 17.17 -3.67 -13.78
CA LEU A 709 16.19 -3.59 -12.69
C LEU A 709 16.46 -4.63 -11.59
N SER A 710 16.78 -5.86 -11.96
CA SER A 710 17.12 -6.91 -10.99
C SER A 710 18.44 -6.63 -10.27
N ALA A 711 19.37 -5.90 -10.89
CA ALA A 711 20.62 -5.46 -10.30
C ALA A 711 20.47 -4.16 -9.48
N PHE A 712 19.30 -3.52 -9.51
CA PHE A 712 19.06 -2.26 -8.81
C PHE A 712 19.34 -2.43 -7.29
N PRO A 713 20.15 -1.55 -6.68
CA PRO A 713 20.55 -1.71 -5.28
C PRO A 713 19.35 -1.72 -4.32
N ARG A 714 19.48 -2.51 -3.25
CA ARG A 714 18.43 -2.62 -2.24
C ARG A 714 18.43 -1.37 -1.36
N TRP A 715 17.25 -0.83 -1.10
CA TRP A 715 17.05 0.32 -0.23
C TRP A 715 15.85 0.09 0.69
N LYS A 716 15.85 0.75 1.85
CA LYS A 716 14.70 0.70 2.78
C LYS A 716 13.46 1.24 2.05
N ASP A 717 12.33 0.55 2.21
CA ASP A 717 11.04 0.93 1.62
C ASP A 717 11.00 1.00 0.08
N LEU A 718 12.04 0.51 -0.62
CA LEU A 718 12.07 0.35 -2.07
C LEU A 718 11.90 -1.12 -2.46
N TYR A 719 10.90 -1.41 -3.29
CA TYR A 719 10.65 -2.78 -3.74
C TYR A 719 11.76 -3.26 -4.69
N HIS A 720 12.24 -4.48 -4.46
CA HIS A 720 13.27 -5.11 -5.29
C HIS A 720 12.64 -6.11 -6.27
N PHE A 721 12.77 -5.82 -7.57
CA PHE A 721 12.17 -6.58 -8.64
C PHE A 721 13.11 -7.69 -9.13
N ALA A 722 13.00 -8.88 -8.53
CA ALA A 722 13.74 -10.06 -9.01
C ALA A 722 13.19 -10.62 -10.34
N GLN A 723 11.95 -10.29 -10.67
CA GLN A 723 11.39 -10.51 -12.00
C GLN A 723 11.34 -9.16 -12.73
N GLY A 724 11.81 -9.13 -13.96
CA GLY A 724 11.74 -7.97 -14.84
C GLY A 724 10.31 -7.47 -15.08
N PHE A 725 10.14 -6.24 -15.56
CA PHE A 725 8.83 -5.59 -15.72
C PHE A 725 8.25 -5.72 -17.14
N MET A 726 9.08 -6.07 -18.13
CA MET A 726 8.66 -6.12 -19.55
C MET A 726 7.52 -7.10 -19.83
N HIS A 727 7.32 -8.10 -18.96
CA HIS A 727 6.27 -9.13 -19.10
C HIS A 727 5.29 -9.19 -17.94
N VAL A 728 5.35 -8.24 -17.01
CA VAL A 728 4.48 -8.27 -15.83
C VAL A 728 3.09 -7.78 -16.21
N THR A 729 2.11 -8.66 -16.03
CA THR A 729 0.70 -8.41 -16.34
C THR A 729 -0.10 -7.94 -15.13
N TYR A 730 0.44 -8.08 -13.91
CA TYR A 730 -0.22 -7.68 -12.68
C TYR A 730 0.78 -7.19 -11.62
N THR A 731 0.65 -5.94 -11.20
CA THR A 731 1.34 -5.34 -10.05
C THR A 731 0.34 -4.51 -9.24
N ASP A 732 0.55 -4.42 -7.93
CA ASP A 732 -0.18 -3.49 -7.07
C ASP A 732 0.35 -2.05 -7.23
N GLY A 733 -0.37 -1.08 -6.68
CA GLY A 733 -0.02 0.34 -6.80
C GLY A 733 1.29 0.73 -6.15
N LEU A 734 1.69 0.02 -5.08
CA LEU A 734 2.95 0.26 -4.40
C LEU A 734 4.11 -0.14 -5.30
N LYS A 735 4.03 -1.28 -5.97
CA LYS A 735 5.01 -1.71 -6.96
C LYS A 735 5.12 -0.73 -8.12
N PHE A 736 4.00 -0.18 -8.60
CA PHE A 736 4.05 0.85 -9.65
C PHE A 736 4.78 2.12 -9.19
N GLU A 737 4.53 2.58 -7.97
CA GLU A 737 5.27 3.71 -7.38
C GLU A 737 6.78 3.42 -7.34
N MET A 738 7.17 2.25 -6.82
CA MET A 738 8.58 1.85 -6.72
C MET A 738 9.26 1.69 -8.08
N LEU A 739 8.57 1.09 -9.05
CA LEU A 739 9.08 0.97 -10.42
C LEU A 739 9.27 2.34 -11.06
N SER A 740 8.34 3.28 -10.84
CA SER A 740 8.46 4.63 -11.40
C SER A 740 9.72 5.37 -10.93
N LYS A 741 10.15 5.12 -9.68
CA LYS A 741 11.39 5.68 -9.10
C LYS A 741 12.67 5.09 -9.71
N GLN A 742 12.61 3.88 -10.26
CA GLN A 742 13.74 3.14 -10.81
C GLN A 742 13.84 3.26 -12.35
N LEU A 743 12.71 3.45 -13.03
CA LEU A 743 12.57 3.26 -14.48
C LEU A 743 13.53 4.12 -15.33
N ILE A 744 13.71 5.39 -14.98
CA ILE A 744 14.59 6.29 -15.74
C ILE A 744 16.05 5.86 -15.66
N PHE A 745 16.50 5.36 -14.51
CA PHE A 745 17.88 4.94 -14.24
C PHE A 745 18.26 3.62 -14.93
N ILE A 746 17.28 2.80 -15.32
CA ILE A 746 17.52 1.54 -16.03
C ILE A 746 17.27 1.65 -17.54
N ALA A 747 16.54 2.69 -17.99
CA ALA A 747 16.14 2.85 -19.39
C ALA A 747 16.93 3.91 -20.17
N HIS A 748 17.66 4.81 -19.49
CA HIS A 748 18.33 5.96 -20.13
C HIS A 748 19.46 5.60 -21.10
N ASN A 749 20.13 4.46 -20.94
CA ASN A 749 21.14 3.93 -21.87
C ASN A 749 20.49 3.16 -23.05
N ILE A 750 19.20 2.83 -22.96
CA ILE A 750 18.42 2.14 -24.00
C ILE A 750 17.69 3.16 -24.89
N LEU A 751 16.96 4.09 -24.29
CA LEU A 751 16.18 5.12 -25.01
C LEU A 751 16.99 6.42 -25.13
N THR A 752 18.08 6.39 -25.91
CA THR A 752 18.95 7.56 -26.14
C THR A 752 18.40 8.48 -27.22
N LYS A 753 18.91 9.72 -27.27
CA LYS A 753 18.51 10.72 -28.27
C LYS A 753 18.81 10.28 -29.70
N GLU A 754 19.85 9.48 -29.91
CA GLU A 754 20.29 8.98 -31.21
C GLU A 754 19.50 7.73 -31.61
N ARG A 755 19.26 6.82 -30.65
CA ARG A 755 18.61 5.52 -30.91
C ARG A 755 17.10 5.65 -31.00
N ASP A 756 16.49 6.41 -30.10
CA ASP A 756 15.06 6.67 -30.06
C ASP A 756 14.76 8.10 -29.56
N PRO A 757 14.80 9.12 -30.43
CA PRO A 757 14.51 10.49 -30.05
C PRO A 757 13.14 10.69 -29.38
N VAL A 758 12.13 9.91 -29.80
CA VAL A 758 10.78 9.97 -29.23
C VAL A 758 10.75 9.35 -27.83
N GLY A 759 11.43 8.21 -27.64
CA GLY A 759 11.62 7.59 -26.33
C GLY A 759 12.43 8.45 -25.36
N TYR A 760 13.40 9.22 -25.87
CA TYR A 760 14.16 10.17 -25.06
C TYR A 760 13.29 11.31 -24.51
N ILE A 761 12.36 11.85 -25.32
CA ILE A 761 11.36 12.81 -24.82
C ILE A 761 10.49 12.17 -23.72
N LEU A 762 10.11 10.90 -23.87
CA LEU A 762 9.35 10.18 -22.86
C LEU A 762 10.11 10.04 -21.53
N LEU A 763 11.43 9.85 -21.55
CA LEU A 763 12.25 9.86 -20.34
C LEU A 763 12.25 11.23 -19.65
N ARG A 764 12.27 12.33 -20.43
CA ARG A 764 12.10 13.69 -19.90
C ARG A 764 10.72 13.87 -19.26
N VAL A 765 9.66 13.36 -19.88
CA VAL A 765 8.30 13.34 -19.28
C VAL A 765 8.31 12.59 -17.95
N LEU A 766 8.92 11.40 -17.90
CA LEU A 766 9.05 10.59 -16.69
C LEU A 766 9.79 11.32 -15.58
N ARG A 767 10.87 12.05 -15.91
CA ARG A 767 11.58 12.85 -14.93
C ARG A 767 10.67 13.88 -14.24
N VAL A 768 9.92 14.67 -15.03
CA VAL A 768 9.01 15.69 -14.46
C VAL A 768 7.86 15.04 -13.70
N TYR A 769 7.35 13.90 -14.18
CA TYR A 769 6.36 13.10 -13.46
C TYR A 769 6.88 12.68 -12.08
N MET A 770 8.11 12.16 -11.99
CA MET A 770 8.71 11.70 -10.73
C MET A 770 8.85 12.87 -9.73
N GLU A 771 9.25 14.05 -10.21
CA GLU A 771 9.34 15.24 -9.36
C GLU A 771 7.98 15.72 -8.86
N LEU A 772 6.95 15.69 -9.71
CA LEU A 772 5.57 16.01 -9.30
C LEU A 772 5.03 15.00 -8.28
N ASP A 773 5.30 13.71 -8.48
CA ASP A 773 4.94 12.68 -7.49
C ASP A 773 5.71 12.86 -6.17
N MET A 774 6.98 13.30 -6.23
CA MET A 774 7.76 13.64 -5.03
C MET A 774 7.11 14.79 -4.27
N TYR A 775 6.82 15.92 -4.94
CA TYR A 775 6.11 17.02 -4.31
C TYR A 775 4.75 16.56 -3.74
N ALA A 776 3.97 15.78 -4.49
CA ALA A 776 2.70 15.26 -4.01
C ALA A 776 2.83 14.36 -2.76
N SER A 777 4.01 13.76 -2.53
CA SER A 777 4.26 12.82 -1.44
C SER A 777 4.69 13.47 -0.12
N PHE A 778 4.96 14.77 -0.10
CA PHE A 778 5.47 15.45 1.10
C PHE A 778 4.46 15.37 2.25
N SER A 779 4.98 15.17 3.47
CA SER A 779 4.22 15.24 4.73
C SER A 779 4.00 16.67 5.21
N LEU A 780 4.73 17.64 4.65
CA LEU A 780 4.62 19.06 4.94
C LEU A 780 4.85 19.87 3.66
N HIS A 781 4.03 20.89 3.44
CA HIS A 781 4.20 21.80 2.32
C HIS A 781 4.35 23.24 2.79
N THR A 782 5.49 23.86 2.49
CA THR A 782 5.67 25.31 2.59
C THR A 782 5.14 26.02 1.34
N SER A 783 4.89 27.33 1.43
CA SER A 783 4.55 28.17 0.27
C SER A 783 5.54 28.01 -0.90
N SER A 784 6.85 27.95 -0.62
CA SER A 784 7.90 27.71 -1.62
C SER A 784 7.80 26.32 -2.27
N SER A 785 7.58 25.27 -1.49
CA SER A 785 7.41 23.91 -2.03
C SER A 785 6.18 23.79 -2.94
N LEU A 786 5.09 24.47 -2.60
CA LEU A 786 3.88 24.53 -3.42
C LEU A 786 4.15 25.25 -4.74
N GLN A 787 4.84 26.39 -4.68
CA GLN A 787 5.22 27.14 -5.89
C GLN A 787 6.14 26.31 -6.79
N ALA A 788 7.15 25.65 -6.21
CA ALA A 788 8.07 24.80 -6.94
C ALA A 788 7.36 23.62 -7.62
N GLY A 789 6.42 22.98 -6.92
CA GLY A 789 5.56 21.93 -7.47
C GLY A 789 4.66 22.43 -8.60
N ARG A 790 3.97 23.57 -8.41
CA ARG A 790 3.13 24.20 -9.44
C ARG A 790 3.92 24.53 -10.71
N ALA A 791 5.18 24.97 -10.57
CA ALA A 791 6.05 25.29 -11.70
C ALA A 791 6.41 24.05 -12.57
N ARG A 792 6.26 22.82 -12.05
CA ARG A 792 6.50 21.60 -12.83
C ARG A 792 5.32 21.19 -13.72
N LEU A 793 4.09 21.61 -13.39
CA LEU A 793 2.88 21.29 -14.16
C LEU A 793 2.94 21.73 -15.64
N PRO A 794 3.28 22.99 -15.98
CA PRO A 794 3.38 23.41 -17.39
C PRO A 794 4.51 22.68 -18.13
N ILE A 795 5.61 22.33 -17.43
CA ILE A 795 6.73 21.59 -18.01
C ILE A 795 6.29 20.17 -18.37
N LEU A 796 5.55 19.50 -17.49
CA LEU A 796 4.97 18.18 -17.77
C LEU A 796 4.05 18.24 -19.00
N ALA A 797 3.15 19.22 -19.05
CA ALA A 797 2.21 19.40 -20.15
C ALA A 797 2.94 19.65 -21.49
N ALA A 798 3.94 20.52 -21.49
CA ALA A 798 4.75 20.82 -22.67
C ALA A 798 5.50 19.58 -23.19
N LEU A 799 6.12 18.80 -22.31
CA LEU A 799 6.84 17.58 -22.69
C LEU A 799 5.90 16.47 -23.18
N ILE A 800 4.70 16.34 -22.58
CA ILE A 800 3.66 15.42 -23.07
C ILE A 800 3.21 15.83 -24.48
N ALA A 801 3.00 17.13 -24.71
CA ALA A 801 2.64 17.64 -26.03
C ALA A 801 3.77 17.45 -27.06
N GLU A 802 5.03 17.65 -26.66
CA GLU A 802 6.22 17.35 -27.47
C GLU A 802 6.27 15.87 -27.85
N TYR A 803 6.08 14.96 -26.88
CA TYR A 803 6.03 13.52 -27.12
C TYR A 803 4.89 13.13 -28.06
N GLU A 804 3.67 13.64 -27.81
CA GLU A 804 2.51 13.36 -28.66
C GLU A 804 2.74 13.81 -30.10
N LYS A 805 3.29 15.03 -30.29
CA LYS A 805 3.64 15.55 -31.61
C LYS A 805 4.67 14.67 -32.30
N ALA A 806 5.77 14.36 -31.64
CA ALA A 806 6.85 13.55 -32.21
C ALA A 806 6.37 12.11 -32.55
N SER A 807 5.55 11.51 -31.69
CA SER A 807 4.94 10.20 -31.93
C SER A 807 3.97 10.22 -33.11
N ARG A 808 3.17 11.29 -33.26
CA ARG A 808 2.25 11.48 -34.39
C ARG A 808 2.99 11.66 -35.71
N GLU A 809 4.07 12.45 -35.73
CA GLU A 809 4.91 12.62 -36.92
C GLU A 809 5.56 11.31 -37.35
N GLU A 810 6.06 10.52 -36.39
CA GLU A 810 6.61 9.19 -36.63
C GLU A 810 5.54 8.23 -37.20
N TYR A 811 4.33 8.25 -36.64
CA TYR A 811 3.18 7.51 -37.14
C TYR A 811 2.86 7.84 -38.60
N GLU A 812 2.75 9.13 -38.94
CA GLU A 812 2.41 9.56 -40.30
C GLU A 812 3.51 9.19 -41.31
N LYS A 813 4.79 9.27 -40.92
CA LYS A 813 5.91 8.82 -41.77
C LYS A 813 5.80 7.33 -42.09
N ILE A 814 5.53 6.48 -41.10
CA ILE A 814 5.38 5.02 -41.30
C ILE A 814 4.17 4.71 -42.18
N LYS A 815 3.05 5.40 -41.94
CA LYS A 815 1.83 5.25 -42.73
C LYS A 815 2.05 5.65 -44.19
N GLN A 816 2.69 6.79 -44.44
CA GLN A 816 3.04 7.26 -45.78
C GLN A 816 4.01 6.29 -46.48
N ALA A 817 5.04 5.80 -45.79
CA ALA A 817 5.98 4.83 -46.34
C ALA A 817 5.29 3.50 -46.72
N ALA A 818 4.35 3.01 -45.91
CA ALA A 818 3.57 1.82 -46.22
C ALA A 818 2.71 2.04 -47.48
N LEU A 819 2.00 3.17 -47.56
CA LEU A 819 1.17 3.54 -48.71
C LEU A 819 2.01 3.70 -49.98
N ALA A 820 3.17 4.37 -49.91
CA ALA A 820 4.10 4.52 -51.01
C ALA A 820 4.66 3.18 -51.52
N ALA A 821 4.83 2.20 -50.63
CA ALA A 821 5.22 0.83 -50.97
C ALA A 821 4.06 -0.03 -51.48
N GLY A 822 2.87 0.53 -51.72
CA GLY A 822 1.67 -0.22 -52.12
C GLY A 822 1.13 -1.16 -51.03
N LYS A 823 1.57 -1.00 -49.79
CA LYS A 823 1.19 -1.83 -48.65
C LYS A 823 0.14 -1.10 -47.81
N LYS A 824 -0.75 -1.87 -47.18
CA LYS A 824 -1.63 -1.31 -46.14
C LYS A 824 -0.80 -0.97 -44.91
N PRO A 825 -1.09 0.15 -44.21
CA PRO A 825 -0.47 0.45 -42.92
C PRO A 825 -0.65 -0.72 -41.94
N PRO A 826 0.32 -0.97 -41.04
CA PRO A 826 0.20 -2.03 -40.03
C PRO A 826 -1.08 -1.85 -39.21
N LYS A 827 -1.82 -2.95 -38.97
CA LYS A 827 -3.11 -2.90 -38.25
C LYS A 827 -3.00 -2.34 -36.82
N ASN A 828 -1.84 -2.49 -36.19
CA ASN A 828 -1.58 -2.03 -34.81
C ASN A 828 -0.86 -0.66 -34.78
N LEU A 829 -0.68 -0.01 -35.93
CA LEU A 829 -0.07 1.31 -35.98
C LEU A 829 -1.02 2.32 -35.33
N THR A 830 -0.64 2.84 -34.18
CA THR A 830 -1.38 3.86 -33.41
C THR A 830 -0.37 4.78 -32.71
N PHE A 831 -0.81 5.97 -32.32
CA PHE A 831 -0.06 6.86 -31.43
C PHE A 831 -0.94 7.24 -30.23
N LYS A 832 -0.31 7.62 -29.11
CA LYS A 832 -1.00 7.93 -27.86
C LYS A 832 -1.52 9.37 -27.89
N VAL A 833 -2.82 9.53 -27.62
CA VAL A 833 -3.46 10.84 -27.35
C VAL A 833 -3.58 11.01 -25.83
N TRP A 834 -3.21 12.20 -25.35
CA TRP A 834 -3.11 12.50 -23.92
C TRP A 834 -4.27 13.35 -23.37
N ASP A 835 -5.42 13.38 -24.04
CA ASP A 835 -6.63 14.07 -23.58
C ASP A 835 -7.54 13.13 -22.75
N PHE A 836 -7.26 13.00 -21.45
CA PHE A 836 -8.08 12.21 -20.52
C PHE A 836 -8.09 12.81 -19.11
N PRO A 837 -9.17 12.65 -18.31
CA PRO A 837 -9.37 13.44 -17.08
C PRO A 837 -8.23 13.35 -16.06
N LYS A 838 -7.65 12.15 -15.87
CA LYS A 838 -6.55 11.94 -14.91
C LYS A 838 -5.26 12.71 -15.27
N VAL A 839 -5.07 13.13 -16.52
CA VAL A 839 -3.95 14.04 -16.84
C VAL A 839 -4.21 15.43 -16.27
N HIS A 840 -5.46 15.89 -16.33
CA HIS A 840 -5.87 17.24 -15.93
C HIS A 840 -5.95 17.40 -14.41
N THR A 841 -6.28 16.36 -13.65
CA THR A 841 -6.47 16.44 -12.20
C THR A 841 -5.24 16.99 -11.46
N HIS A 842 -4.02 16.85 -12.02
CA HIS A 842 -2.79 17.45 -11.50
C HIS A 842 -2.87 18.97 -11.35
N LYS A 843 -3.69 19.65 -12.17
CA LYS A 843 -3.95 21.09 -12.04
C LYS A 843 -4.48 21.45 -10.65
N HIS A 844 -5.25 20.56 -10.03
CA HIS A 844 -5.92 20.78 -8.75
C HIS A 844 -5.13 20.25 -7.54
N LEU A 845 -4.02 19.54 -7.75
CA LEU A 845 -3.24 18.90 -6.68
C LEU A 845 -2.82 19.90 -5.58
N PHE A 846 -2.18 21.00 -5.97
CA PHE A 846 -1.66 21.98 -5.02
C PHE A 846 -2.77 22.87 -4.43
N ASP A 847 -3.85 23.09 -5.18
CA ASP A 847 -5.05 23.76 -4.66
C ASP A 847 -5.68 22.93 -3.53
N ASP A 848 -5.76 21.61 -3.72
CA ASP A 848 -6.24 20.68 -2.69
C ASP A 848 -5.33 20.66 -1.47
N ILE A 849 -4.00 20.74 -1.65
CA ILE A 849 -3.07 20.79 -0.51
C ILE A 849 -3.29 22.05 0.34
N GLU A 850 -3.42 23.21 -0.29
CA GLU A 850 -3.71 24.46 0.42
C GLU A 850 -5.09 24.43 1.09
N ALA A 851 -6.05 23.78 0.46
CA ALA A 851 -7.40 23.67 0.98
C ALA A 851 -7.49 22.70 2.18
N LYS A 852 -6.85 21.53 2.10
CA LYS A 852 -7.14 20.35 2.94
C LYS A 852 -5.92 19.79 3.70
N GLY A 853 -4.76 20.44 3.60
CA GLY A 853 -3.48 19.89 4.07
C GLY A 853 -2.90 18.86 3.09
N VAL A 854 -1.81 18.19 3.45
CA VAL A 854 -1.07 17.33 2.51
C VAL A 854 -1.85 16.09 2.03
N THR A 855 -1.40 15.47 0.93
CA THR A 855 -2.11 14.36 0.28
C THR A 855 -2.31 13.13 1.16
N LEU A 856 -1.47 12.95 2.20
CA LEU A 856 -1.63 11.91 3.23
C LEU A 856 -3.04 11.93 3.86
N ASN A 857 -3.69 13.09 3.87
CA ASN A 857 -5.00 13.30 4.50
C ASN A 857 -6.16 12.71 3.68
N TYR A 858 -5.96 12.49 2.38
CA TYR A 858 -7.02 12.10 1.45
C TYR A 858 -6.60 11.05 0.41
N ASN A 859 -5.42 10.44 0.60
CA ASN A 859 -4.97 9.29 -0.17
C ASN A 859 -5.88 8.07 0.09
N THR A 860 -6.16 7.29 -0.96
CA THR A 860 -7.00 6.09 -0.86
C THR A 860 -6.26 4.86 -0.31
N LYS A 861 -4.92 4.86 -0.24
CA LYS A 861 -4.11 3.73 0.28
C LYS A 861 -4.57 3.19 1.65
N PRO A 862 -4.81 4.02 2.70
CA PRO A 862 -5.26 3.52 3.99
C PRO A 862 -6.67 2.89 3.95
N ASN A 863 -7.47 3.21 2.94
CA ASN A 863 -8.79 2.61 2.73
C ASN A 863 -8.66 1.28 1.98
N GLU A 864 -7.80 1.22 0.96
CA GLU A 864 -7.57 -0.01 0.20
C GLU A 864 -7.00 -1.13 1.05
N SER A 865 -6.17 -0.83 2.06
CA SER A 865 -5.66 -1.85 2.98
C SER A 865 -6.79 -2.52 3.77
N MET A 866 -7.86 -1.80 4.11
CA MET A 866 -9.06 -2.35 4.76
C MET A 866 -9.83 -3.32 3.85
N HIS A 867 -9.69 -3.23 2.52
CA HIS A 867 -10.29 -4.22 1.63
C HIS A 867 -9.71 -5.63 1.82
N GLY A 868 -8.47 -5.74 2.33
CA GLY A 868 -7.85 -7.02 2.68
C GLY A 868 -8.63 -7.75 3.76
N THR A 869 -9.00 -7.05 4.83
CA THR A 869 -9.70 -7.64 5.99
C THR A 869 -11.11 -8.11 5.62
N PHE A 870 -11.82 -7.41 4.71
CA PHE A 870 -13.12 -7.87 4.21
C PHE A 870 -13.00 -9.14 3.37
N LYS A 871 -11.95 -9.25 2.54
CA LYS A 871 -11.68 -10.48 1.77
C LYS A 871 -11.35 -11.64 2.68
N GLU A 872 -10.52 -11.42 3.71
CA GLU A 872 -10.18 -12.45 4.69
C GLU A 872 -11.40 -12.87 5.50
N SER A 873 -12.21 -11.91 5.98
CA SER A 873 -13.46 -12.19 6.69
C SER A 873 -14.42 -13.00 5.83
N TYR A 874 -14.62 -12.58 4.56
CA TYR A 874 -15.44 -13.32 3.60
C TYR A 874 -14.94 -14.76 3.42
N GLN A 875 -13.64 -14.95 3.25
CA GLN A 875 -13.04 -16.26 2.95
C GLN A 875 -12.96 -17.20 4.15
N ARG A 876 -12.68 -16.69 5.34
CA ARG A 876 -12.35 -17.50 6.53
C ARG A 876 -13.50 -17.56 7.55
N CYS A 877 -14.34 -16.53 7.59
CA CYS A 877 -15.28 -16.34 8.69
C CYS A 877 -16.75 -16.35 8.27
N THR A 878 -17.07 -16.45 6.97
CA THR A 878 -18.47 -16.51 6.50
C THR A 878 -18.86 -17.88 5.95
N ASN A 879 -20.16 -18.14 5.91
CA ASN A 879 -20.73 -19.31 5.24
C ASN A 879 -21.02 -19.09 3.73
N PHE A 880 -20.52 -17.98 3.15
CA PHE A 880 -20.72 -17.58 1.75
C PHE A 880 -22.19 -17.30 1.33
N LYS A 881 -23.11 -17.15 2.28
CA LYS A 881 -24.53 -16.79 2.07
C LYS A 881 -24.87 -15.57 2.91
N ASP A 882 -25.65 -14.61 2.39
CA ASP A 882 -25.99 -13.38 3.13
C ASP A 882 -24.76 -12.76 3.82
N TYR A 883 -23.64 -12.76 3.10
CA TYR A 883 -22.30 -12.56 3.65
C TYR A 883 -22.10 -11.14 4.17
N ASP A 884 -22.84 -10.15 3.64
CA ASP A 884 -22.76 -8.75 4.07
C ASP A 884 -22.97 -8.64 5.59
N LYS A 885 -24.03 -9.26 6.11
CA LYS A 885 -24.34 -9.21 7.55
C LYS A 885 -23.25 -9.88 8.39
N GLN A 886 -22.69 -10.99 7.92
CA GLN A 886 -21.63 -11.71 8.65
C GLN A 886 -20.33 -10.88 8.69
N ILE A 887 -19.91 -10.31 7.55
CA ILE A 887 -18.72 -9.46 7.48
C ILE A 887 -18.86 -8.26 8.42
N LEU A 888 -20.03 -7.59 8.42
CA LEU A 888 -20.28 -6.43 9.27
C LEU A 888 -20.35 -6.80 10.76
N GLN A 889 -20.81 -8.01 11.10
CA GLN A 889 -20.78 -8.51 12.48
C GLN A 889 -19.35 -8.80 12.95
N ILE A 890 -18.52 -9.38 12.09
CA ILE A 890 -17.10 -9.62 12.39
C ILE A 890 -16.35 -8.30 12.55
N ASP A 891 -16.61 -7.32 11.67
CA ASP A 891 -16.08 -5.95 11.79
C ASP A 891 -16.49 -5.29 13.13
N GLN A 892 -17.74 -5.49 13.58
CA GLN A 892 -18.19 -5.04 14.90
C GLN A 892 -17.37 -5.66 16.03
N TRP A 893 -17.13 -6.98 15.99
CA TRP A 893 -16.36 -7.66 17.02
C TRP A 893 -14.91 -7.19 17.05
N PHE A 894 -14.25 -7.07 15.89
CA PHE A 894 -12.89 -6.53 15.83
C PHE A 894 -12.81 -5.11 16.38
N ASN A 895 -13.78 -4.24 16.05
CA ASN A 895 -13.82 -2.89 16.59
C ASN A 895 -13.92 -2.86 18.13
N ALA A 896 -14.77 -3.73 18.70
CA ALA A 896 -14.89 -3.87 20.16
C ALA A 896 -13.61 -4.43 20.80
N MET A 897 -12.97 -5.43 20.19
CA MET A 897 -11.73 -6.01 20.71
C MET A 897 -10.59 -5.00 20.66
N SER A 898 -10.43 -4.25 19.56
CA SER A 898 -9.42 -3.20 19.47
C SER A 898 -9.63 -2.09 20.51
N PHE A 899 -10.87 -1.78 20.87
CA PHE A 899 -11.17 -0.85 21.95
C PHE A 899 -10.73 -1.38 23.31
N ILE A 900 -11.12 -2.62 23.66
CA ILE A 900 -10.74 -3.24 24.93
C ILE A 900 -9.21 -3.39 25.03
N ARG A 901 -8.54 -3.83 23.95
CA ARG A 901 -7.08 -3.95 23.87
C ARG A 901 -6.40 -2.61 24.14
N GLN A 902 -6.86 -1.53 23.52
CA GLN A 902 -6.32 -0.18 23.77
C GLN A 902 -6.40 0.20 25.25
N GLN A 903 -7.53 -0.08 25.91
CA GLN A 903 -7.68 0.23 27.34
C GLN A 903 -6.74 -0.60 28.23
N ILE A 904 -6.50 -1.87 27.87
CA ILE A 904 -5.53 -2.75 28.55
C ILE A 904 -4.10 -2.24 28.38
N ASP A 905 -3.71 -1.94 27.14
CA ASP A 905 -2.33 -1.52 26.83
C ASP A 905 -1.97 -0.22 27.56
N VAL A 906 -2.89 0.75 27.62
CA VAL A 906 -2.68 2.01 28.35
C VAL A 906 -2.61 1.78 29.87
N GLN A 907 -3.37 0.82 30.41
CA GLN A 907 -3.30 0.47 31.84
C GLN A 907 -1.94 -0.15 32.19
N GLU A 908 -1.43 -1.04 31.35
CA GLU A 908 -0.15 -1.71 31.55
C GLU A 908 1.02 -0.75 31.46
N GLU A 909 1.01 0.15 30.49
CA GLU A 909 2.02 1.20 30.36
C GLU A 909 2.09 2.05 31.64
N ARG A 910 0.94 2.46 32.20
CA ARG A 910 0.88 3.21 33.46
C ARG A 910 1.45 2.42 34.64
N LEU A 911 1.10 1.14 34.74
CA LEU A 911 1.59 0.28 35.83
C LEU A 911 3.12 0.14 35.76
N ALA A 912 3.68 0.00 34.55
CA ALA A 912 5.12 -0.05 34.33
C ALA A 912 5.82 1.26 34.78
N THR A 913 5.34 2.42 34.34
CA THR A 913 5.91 3.73 34.74
C THR A 913 5.82 3.95 36.25
N SER A 914 4.71 3.54 36.89
CA SER A 914 4.52 3.70 38.33
C SER A 914 5.38 2.76 39.20
N ALA A 915 5.85 1.65 38.63
CA ALA A 915 6.77 0.72 39.29
C ALA A 915 8.22 1.24 39.25
N GLU A 916 8.62 1.89 38.16
CA GLU A 916 9.94 2.51 38.00
C GLU A 916 10.14 3.74 38.89
N GLU A 917 9.08 4.52 39.17
CA GLU A 917 9.15 5.68 40.08
C GLU A 917 9.24 5.31 41.58
N LYS A 918 9.06 4.03 41.95
CA LYS A 918 8.95 3.60 43.36
C LYS A 918 10.20 2.97 43.98
N ASP A 919 11.32 2.87 43.28
CA ASP A 919 12.54 2.25 43.82
C ASP A 919 13.79 3.15 43.70
N PRO A 920 14.08 3.99 44.72
CA PRO A 920 15.34 4.72 44.79
C PRO A 920 16.52 3.90 45.32
N ASP A 921 16.34 2.66 45.82
CA ASP A 921 17.34 2.04 46.72
C ASP A 921 17.89 0.65 46.30
N GLU A 922 17.50 0.05 45.16
CA GLU A 922 18.16 -1.17 44.65
C GLU A 922 18.67 -1.04 43.20
N ILE A 923 19.85 -0.44 43.02
CA ILE A 923 20.63 -0.54 41.77
C ILE A 923 21.31 -1.92 41.71
N ASP A 924 20.65 -2.92 41.15
CA ASP A 924 21.30 -4.16 40.66
C ASP A 924 21.72 -3.96 39.20
N ASN A 925 23.02 -3.74 38.99
CA ASN A 925 23.69 -3.49 37.71
C ASN A 925 23.79 -4.72 36.77
N SER A 926 22.86 -5.68 36.80
CA SER A 926 23.02 -6.94 36.06
C SER A 926 21.89 -7.36 35.12
N ARG A 927 20.87 -6.53 34.90
CA ARG A 927 19.85 -6.80 33.87
C ARG A 927 19.47 -5.52 33.13
N GLN A 928 20.07 -5.30 31.95
CA GLN A 928 19.48 -4.42 30.95
C GLN A 928 18.34 -5.19 30.27
N PRO A 929 17.08 -4.76 30.39
CA PRO A 929 16.02 -5.24 29.52
C PRO A 929 16.25 -4.64 28.13
N GLU A 930 16.23 -5.49 27.10
CA GLU A 930 16.08 -5.06 25.71
C GLU A 930 14.64 -4.52 25.51
N THR A 931 14.38 -3.27 25.91
CA THR A 931 13.16 -2.55 25.52
C THR A 931 13.40 -1.79 24.23
N ALA A 932 12.62 -2.11 23.19
CA ALA A 932 12.71 -1.53 21.86
C ALA A 932 12.16 -0.08 21.75
N ASP A 933 11.95 0.63 22.85
CA ASP A 933 11.24 1.93 22.87
C ASP A 933 11.91 3.01 23.73
N SER A 934 13.19 2.86 24.11
CA SER A 934 13.93 4.00 24.66
C SER A 934 14.09 5.05 23.57
N GLN A 935 13.36 6.18 23.70
CA GLN A 935 13.55 7.36 22.86
C GLN A 935 15.04 7.67 22.75
N PRO A 936 15.58 7.88 21.53
CA PRO A 936 16.96 8.28 21.40
C PRO A 936 17.13 9.65 22.08
N ASP A 937 18.08 9.75 23.00
CA ASP A 937 18.58 11.05 23.45
C ASP A 937 18.91 11.87 22.20
N TYR A 938 18.34 13.08 22.10
CA TYR A 938 18.57 14.06 21.02
C TYR A 938 20.06 14.39 20.79
N VAL A 939 20.94 13.90 21.66
CA VAL A 939 22.39 14.13 21.67
C VAL A 939 23.16 13.17 20.73
N SER A 940 22.61 12.00 20.36
CA SER A 940 23.34 11.02 19.53
C SER A 940 22.93 11.07 18.05
N ALA A 941 23.68 11.80 17.23
CA ALA A 941 23.44 11.91 15.78
C ALA A 941 23.62 10.59 15.00
N ALA A 942 24.29 9.59 15.59
CA ALA A 942 24.46 8.27 15.00
C ALA A 942 24.82 7.23 16.06
N SER A 943 24.40 5.98 15.88
CA SER A 943 24.74 4.87 16.77
C SER A 943 25.17 3.61 16.01
N VAL A 944 26.21 2.96 16.51
CA VAL A 944 26.77 1.73 15.94
C VAL A 944 26.12 0.50 16.56
N HIS A 945 25.88 -0.54 15.76
CA HIS A 945 25.14 -1.71 16.22
C HIS A 945 25.73 -3.03 15.68
N GLY A 946 25.55 -4.08 16.48
CA GLY A 946 25.91 -5.47 16.18
C GLY A 946 26.93 -6.02 17.18
N ASN A 947 26.65 -7.17 17.80
CA ASN A 947 27.58 -7.84 18.70
C ASN A 947 27.75 -9.34 18.36
N ARG A 948 29.01 -9.79 18.40
CA ARG A 948 29.53 -11.18 18.35
C ARG A 948 28.89 -12.14 17.32
N GLY A 949 29.44 -12.18 16.11
CA GLY A 949 29.45 -13.43 15.32
C GLY A 949 29.17 -13.33 13.82
N LYS A 950 28.58 -12.24 13.31
CA LYS A 950 28.40 -12.04 11.86
C LYS A 950 28.67 -10.60 11.44
N GLY A 951 29.95 -10.30 11.21
CA GLY A 951 30.44 -9.02 10.67
C GLY A 951 31.05 -8.05 11.70
N GLY A 952 30.87 -8.29 13.00
CA GLY A 952 31.45 -7.49 14.09
C GLY A 952 32.25 -8.33 15.09
N GLY A 953 33.40 -7.79 15.51
CA GLY A 953 34.38 -8.43 16.39
C GLY A 953 35.53 -7.47 16.72
N ARG A 954 36.33 -7.78 17.75
CA ARG A 954 37.55 -7.03 18.08
C ARG A 954 38.70 -7.55 17.23
N LEU A 955 39.28 -6.68 16.40
CA LEU A 955 40.43 -7.01 15.55
C LEU A 955 41.63 -6.15 15.92
N THR A 956 42.80 -6.74 15.81
CA THR A 956 44.09 -6.05 15.83
C THR A 956 44.36 -5.38 14.47
N PHE A 957 45.26 -4.39 14.45
CA PHE A 957 45.62 -3.71 13.20
C PHE A 957 46.15 -4.64 12.10
N PRO A 958 47.02 -5.64 12.38
CA PRO A 958 47.44 -6.61 11.38
C PRO A 958 46.29 -7.43 10.78
N GLU A 959 45.28 -7.81 11.59
CA GLU A 959 44.11 -8.55 11.10
C GLU A 959 43.23 -7.70 10.18
N VAL A 960 43.14 -6.39 10.44
CA VAL A 960 42.44 -5.45 9.54
C VAL A 960 43.24 -5.25 8.26
N GLU A 961 44.55 -5.00 8.36
CA GLU A 961 45.42 -4.79 7.19
C GLU A 961 45.58 -6.06 6.35
N ALA A 962 45.43 -7.26 6.91
CA ALA A 962 45.39 -8.52 6.16
C ALA A 962 44.24 -8.57 5.15
N LYS A 963 43.13 -7.87 5.43
CA LYS A 963 42.00 -7.74 4.49
C LYS A 963 42.35 -6.90 3.24
N ALA A 964 43.52 -6.26 3.22
CA ALA A 964 44.04 -5.58 2.03
C ALA A 964 44.26 -6.51 0.84
N ALA A 965 44.40 -7.83 1.08
CA ALA A 965 44.45 -8.83 0.03
C ALA A 965 43.15 -8.89 -0.80
N ASP A 966 42.00 -8.67 -0.14
CA ASP A 966 40.68 -8.72 -0.76
C ASP A 966 40.17 -7.33 -1.17
N ASN A 967 40.50 -6.28 -0.40
CA ASN A 967 40.16 -4.89 -0.72
C ASN A 967 41.31 -3.94 -0.37
N PRO A 968 41.95 -3.27 -1.35
CA PRO A 968 43.11 -2.39 -1.12
C PRO A 968 42.82 -1.22 -0.16
N ASP A 969 41.55 -0.91 0.11
CA ASP A 969 41.15 0.12 1.07
C ASP A 969 41.66 -0.12 2.49
N PHE A 970 42.01 -1.36 2.86
CA PHE A 970 42.55 -1.68 4.17
C PHE A 970 44.07 -1.48 4.28
N SER A 971 44.76 -1.14 3.18
CA SER A 971 46.21 -0.98 3.18
C SER A 971 46.67 0.20 4.06
N LYS A 972 47.75 -0.01 4.82
CA LYS A 972 48.34 1.00 5.73
C LYS A 972 47.30 1.64 6.67
N PHE A 973 46.26 0.90 7.04
CA PHE A 973 45.13 1.40 7.82
C PHE A 973 45.58 1.97 9.18
N ARG A 974 46.49 1.28 9.88
CA ARG A 974 47.02 1.76 11.18
C ARG A 974 47.67 3.13 11.08
N LYS A 975 48.49 3.32 10.03
CA LYS A 975 49.20 4.57 9.78
C LYS A 975 48.22 5.71 9.51
N ARG A 976 47.23 5.48 8.65
CA ARG A 976 46.19 6.48 8.33
C ARG A 976 45.35 6.83 9.55
N LEU A 977 44.98 5.85 10.37
CA LEU A 977 44.22 6.10 11.60
C LEU A 977 45.02 6.89 12.62
N SER A 978 46.30 6.56 12.81
CA SER A 978 47.18 7.31 13.72
C SER A 978 47.32 8.77 13.28
N GLN A 979 47.55 9.01 11.99
CA GLN A 979 47.63 10.37 11.43
C GLN A 979 46.32 11.15 11.55
N TYR A 980 45.18 10.49 11.32
CA TYR A 980 43.86 11.09 11.47
C TYR A 980 43.61 11.54 12.92
N MET A 981 43.87 10.66 13.90
CA MET A 981 43.67 10.98 15.31
C MET A 981 44.66 12.03 15.83
N MET A 982 45.93 12.00 15.39
CA MET A 982 46.89 13.07 15.69
C MET A 982 46.35 14.44 15.23
N LYS A 983 45.87 14.52 13.98
CA LYS A 983 45.29 15.75 13.44
C LYS A 983 44.01 16.17 14.17
N HIS A 984 43.17 15.22 14.59
CA HIS A 984 41.97 15.50 15.38
C HIS A 984 42.32 16.15 16.72
N PHE A 985 43.33 15.63 17.42
CA PHE A 985 43.80 16.18 18.70
C PHE A 985 44.58 17.50 18.55
N GLU A 986 45.24 17.73 17.42
CA GLU A 986 45.79 19.06 17.08
C GLU A 986 44.67 20.11 16.93
N SER A 987 43.52 19.73 16.33
CA SER A 987 42.39 20.64 16.14
C SER A 987 41.45 20.75 17.35
N HIS A 988 41.41 19.72 18.20
CA HIS A 988 40.56 19.63 19.39
C HIS A 988 41.39 19.20 20.61
N PRO A 989 42.32 20.05 21.11
CA PRO A 989 43.19 19.70 22.24
C PRO A 989 42.41 19.35 23.51
N GLU A 990 41.22 19.93 23.69
CA GLU A 990 40.30 19.66 24.81
C GLU A 990 39.80 18.21 24.85
N GLU A 991 39.91 17.48 23.74
CA GLU A 991 39.53 16.07 23.65
C GLU A 991 40.69 15.10 23.98
N LEU A 992 41.91 15.61 24.18
CA LEU A 992 43.05 14.80 24.62
C LEU A 992 42.79 14.23 26.02
N PRO A 993 42.91 12.91 26.20
CA PRO A 993 42.74 12.30 27.51
C PRO A 993 43.82 12.76 28.50
N LEU A 994 43.42 13.20 29.69
CA LEU A 994 44.34 13.51 30.79
C LEU A 994 44.74 12.22 31.50
N ILE A 995 46.05 11.94 31.58
CA ILE A 995 46.56 10.84 32.39
C ILE A 995 47.17 11.45 33.66
N ASN A 996 46.59 11.14 34.82
CA ASN A 996 47.02 11.70 36.11
C ASN A 996 47.10 13.24 36.16
N GLY A 997 46.25 13.94 35.39
CA GLY A 997 46.21 15.40 35.33
C GLY A 997 47.24 16.06 34.42
N ALA A 998 48.01 15.29 33.63
CA ALA A 998 48.91 15.79 32.60
C ALA A 998 48.41 15.42 31.19
N GLU A 999 48.53 16.36 30.25
CA GLU A 999 48.30 16.11 28.82
C GLU A 999 49.39 15.15 28.29
N VAL A 1000 48.97 13.98 27.82
CA VAL A 1000 49.88 13.02 27.17
C VAL A 1000 49.69 13.12 25.66
N ALA A 1001 50.78 13.37 24.94
CA ALA A 1001 50.75 13.44 23.49
C ALA A 1001 50.41 12.06 22.89
N PHE A 1002 49.42 12.01 21.99
CA PHE A 1002 49.07 10.79 21.27
C PHE A 1002 50.11 10.51 20.17
N GLU A 1003 50.99 9.52 20.39
CA GLU A 1003 52.08 9.16 19.45
C GLU A 1003 51.66 8.16 18.36
N GLY A 1004 50.38 7.76 18.33
CA GLY A 1004 49.83 6.82 17.35
C GLY A 1004 49.50 5.44 17.93
N PHE A 1005 48.86 4.59 17.13
CA PHE A 1005 48.46 3.24 17.55
C PHE A 1005 49.59 2.21 17.39
N ALA A 1006 49.73 1.34 18.39
CA ALA A 1006 50.59 0.17 18.39
C ALA A 1006 49.99 -0.97 17.54
N LEU A 1007 50.72 -2.07 17.33
CA LEU A 1007 50.25 -3.19 16.50
C LEU A 1007 49.23 -4.08 17.24
N GLU A 1008 49.42 -4.18 18.55
CA GLU A 1008 48.62 -4.95 19.50
C GLU A 1008 47.30 -4.28 19.89
N ASP A 1009 47.17 -2.98 19.61
CA ASP A 1009 45.95 -2.22 19.84
C ASP A 1009 44.79 -2.79 19.01
N ARG A 1010 43.59 -2.71 19.57
CA ARG A 1010 42.38 -3.32 19.02
C ARG A 1010 41.31 -2.30 18.71
N ILE A 1011 40.59 -2.53 17.62
CA ILE A 1011 39.37 -1.82 17.28
C ILE A 1011 38.17 -2.77 17.35
N SER A 1012 36.99 -2.23 17.66
CA SER A 1012 35.73 -2.97 17.65
C SER A 1012 34.99 -2.68 16.35
N LEU A 1013 34.75 -3.70 15.52
CA LEU A 1013 34.04 -3.54 14.25
C LEU A 1013 32.52 -3.69 14.42
N TYR A 1014 31.78 -2.91 13.64
CA TYR A 1014 30.32 -2.94 13.56
C TYR A 1014 29.85 -3.19 12.13
N GLY A 1015 28.78 -3.98 11.98
CA GLY A 1015 28.19 -4.30 10.67
C GLY A 1015 27.02 -3.40 10.29
N MET A 1016 26.58 -2.52 11.19
CA MET A 1016 25.44 -1.64 11.01
C MET A 1016 25.68 -0.27 11.67
N LEU A 1017 25.29 0.77 10.95
CA LEU A 1017 25.25 2.15 11.41
C LEU A 1017 23.80 2.64 11.34
N LYS A 1018 23.26 3.14 12.44
CA LYS A 1018 22.02 3.93 12.44
C LYS A 1018 22.40 5.40 12.41
N SER A 1019 21.97 6.13 11.40
CA SER A 1019 22.17 7.59 11.29
C SER A 1019 20.85 8.28 11.55
N TYR A 1020 20.85 9.25 12.48
CA TYR A 1020 19.69 10.06 12.83
C TYR A 1020 19.89 11.47 12.29
N TYR A 1021 18.90 12.00 11.59
CA TYR A 1021 18.99 13.32 10.98
C TYR A 1021 17.64 14.02 10.96
N PRO A 1022 17.57 15.34 11.17
CA PRO A 1022 16.36 16.09 10.92
C PRO A 1022 16.05 16.07 9.42
N SER A 1023 14.86 15.58 9.07
CA SER A 1023 14.38 15.55 7.70
C SER A 1023 14.18 16.96 7.16
N LEU A 1024 14.66 17.27 5.95
CA LEU A 1024 14.33 18.52 5.28
C LEU A 1024 12.87 18.56 4.81
N ALA A 1025 12.19 17.40 4.73
CA ALA A 1025 10.83 17.29 4.23
C ALA A 1025 9.78 17.73 5.26
N ASP A 1026 9.94 17.37 6.53
CA ASP A 1026 8.98 17.71 7.60
C ASP A 1026 9.62 18.16 8.92
N TRP A 1027 10.94 18.28 8.92
CA TRP A 1027 11.75 18.66 10.08
C TRP A 1027 11.68 17.64 11.22
N ARG A 1028 11.12 16.45 11.05
CA ARG A 1028 11.13 15.42 12.09
C ARG A 1028 12.44 14.62 12.05
N LEU A 1029 12.79 13.99 13.17
CA LEU A 1029 13.94 13.10 13.24
C LEU A 1029 13.65 11.86 12.37
N ALA A 1030 14.49 11.63 11.37
CA ALA A 1030 14.49 10.46 10.51
C ALA A 1030 15.66 9.53 10.84
N THR A 1031 15.58 8.28 10.39
CA THR A 1031 16.63 7.28 10.64
C THR A 1031 16.90 6.40 9.43
N ASP A 1032 18.17 6.37 9.03
CA ASP A 1032 18.68 5.43 8.03
C ASP A 1032 19.43 4.28 8.72
N ILE A 1033 19.19 3.06 8.23
CA ILE A 1033 19.87 1.84 8.68
C ILE A 1033 20.85 1.41 7.59
N LEU A 1034 22.13 1.68 7.82
CA LEU A 1034 23.21 1.49 6.86
C LEU A 1034 24.04 0.26 7.22
N ARG A 1035 24.51 -0.45 6.21
CA ARG A 1035 25.24 -1.72 6.35
C ARG A 1035 26.59 -1.67 5.63
N CYS A 1036 27.59 -2.28 6.25
CA CYS A 1036 28.89 -2.58 5.65
C CYS A 1036 29.29 -4.03 5.98
N SER A 1037 28.51 -4.98 5.47
CA SER A 1037 28.70 -6.40 5.73
C SER A 1037 29.23 -7.12 4.48
N PRO A 1038 30.31 -7.91 4.60
CA PRO A 1038 30.78 -8.75 3.49
C PRO A 1038 29.81 -9.88 3.15
N ASN A 1039 28.88 -10.24 4.04
CA ASN A 1039 27.85 -11.24 3.80
C ASN A 1039 26.53 -10.82 4.48
N PHE A 1040 25.58 -10.35 3.67
CA PHE A 1040 24.23 -9.98 4.04
C PHE A 1040 23.26 -10.65 3.07
N ASN A 1041 22.44 -11.60 3.57
CA ASN A 1041 21.58 -12.45 2.73
C ASN A 1041 22.32 -13.10 1.55
N HIS A 1042 23.52 -13.64 1.81
CA HIS A 1042 24.38 -14.32 0.83
C HIS A 1042 25.06 -13.42 -0.21
N CYS A 1043 25.04 -12.09 -0.03
CA CYS A 1043 25.77 -11.14 -0.88
C CYS A 1043 26.47 -10.04 -0.05
N PRO A 1044 27.60 -9.48 -0.51
CA PRO A 1044 28.17 -8.29 0.12
C PRO A 1044 27.21 -7.09 0.04
N ARG A 1045 27.16 -6.29 1.11
CA ARG A 1045 26.36 -5.06 1.17
C ARG A 1045 27.17 -3.94 1.81
N TYR A 1046 27.50 -2.95 0.99
CA TYR A 1046 28.22 -1.73 1.35
C TYR A 1046 27.38 -0.54 0.91
N ASP A 1047 26.60 -0.01 1.84
CA ASP A 1047 25.69 1.11 1.59
C ASP A 1047 26.48 2.42 1.40
N PHE A 1048 25.85 3.42 0.80
CA PHE A 1048 26.46 4.72 0.57
C PHE A 1048 25.91 5.78 1.52
N VAL A 1049 26.69 6.83 1.72
CA VAL A 1049 26.41 7.94 2.63
C VAL A 1049 26.67 9.28 1.95
N LEU A 1050 25.89 10.28 2.35
CA LEU A 1050 26.18 11.69 2.09
C LEU A 1050 26.82 12.27 3.35
N LEU A 1051 28.05 12.76 3.22
CA LEU A 1051 28.87 13.26 4.32
C LEU A 1051 28.92 14.77 4.32
N ASP A 1052 28.90 15.37 5.50
CA ASP A 1052 29.26 16.76 5.70
C ASP A 1052 30.79 16.88 5.76
N THR A 1053 31.36 17.78 4.96
CA THR A 1053 32.80 18.00 4.92
C THR A 1053 33.11 19.49 4.79
N VAL A 1054 34.33 19.89 5.14
CA VAL A 1054 34.79 21.29 5.02
C VAL A 1054 34.66 21.83 3.59
N GLY A 1055 34.75 20.95 2.58
CA GLY A 1055 34.58 21.31 1.16
C GLY A 1055 33.13 21.25 0.65
N GLY A 1056 32.16 21.04 1.53
CA GLY A 1056 30.75 20.78 1.21
C GLY A 1056 30.38 19.29 1.21
N PRO A 1057 29.12 18.95 0.90
CA PRO A 1057 28.64 17.59 0.98
C PRO A 1057 29.33 16.63 -0.02
N LEU A 1058 29.68 15.43 0.44
CA LEU A 1058 30.41 14.41 -0.34
C LEU A 1058 29.72 13.05 -0.30
N PHE A 1059 29.52 12.43 -1.45
CA PHE A 1059 29.09 11.03 -1.53
C PHE A 1059 30.25 10.08 -1.27
N ALA A 1060 30.02 9.07 -0.45
CA ALA A 1060 31.01 8.03 -0.17
C ALA A 1060 30.36 6.66 0.02
N GLN A 1061 31.11 5.60 -0.31
CA GLN A 1061 30.72 4.23 0.01
C GLN A 1061 31.25 3.83 1.39
N LEU A 1062 30.41 3.23 2.23
CA LEU A 1062 30.79 2.75 3.54
C LEU A 1062 31.59 1.44 3.41
N VAL A 1063 32.86 1.44 3.81
CA VAL A 1063 33.73 0.25 3.74
C VAL A 1063 33.75 -0.48 5.08
N MET A 1064 33.89 0.26 6.18
CA MET A 1064 33.98 -0.30 7.53
C MET A 1064 33.52 0.72 8.58
N VAL A 1065 32.75 0.27 9.57
CA VAL A 1065 32.38 1.04 10.77
C VAL A 1065 33.07 0.43 11.97
N PHE A 1066 33.69 1.25 12.81
CA PHE A 1066 34.45 0.75 13.96
C PHE A 1066 34.55 1.78 15.08
N GLU A 1067 34.89 1.31 16.26
CA GLU A 1067 35.30 2.14 17.39
C GLU A 1067 36.75 1.84 17.75
N CYS A 1068 37.51 2.89 18.03
CA CYS A 1068 38.80 2.79 18.71
C CYS A 1068 38.71 3.47 20.09
N THR A 1069 39.53 3.01 21.04
CA THR A 1069 39.58 3.60 22.38
C THR A 1069 40.99 4.12 22.62
N ILE A 1070 41.09 5.38 23.06
CA ILE A 1070 42.34 6.04 23.42
C ILE A 1070 42.16 6.55 24.85
N HIS A 1071 42.92 5.97 25.80
CA HIS A 1071 42.89 6.32 27.23
C HIS A 1071 41.46 6.55 27.78
N GLU A 1072 40.64 5.49 27.71
CA GLU A 1072 39.24 5.44 28.21
C GLU A 1072 38.18 6.22 27.41
N LYS A 1073 38.59 7.06 26.44
CA LYS A 1073 37.65 7.72 25.51
C LYS A 1073 37.47 6.88 24.25
N THR A 1074 36.22 6.64 23.85
CA THR A 1074 35.85 5.89 22.65
C THR A 1074 35.51 6.83 21.50
N PHE A 1075 36.07 6.54 20.33
CA PHE A 1075 35.85 7.31 19.10
C PHE A 1075 35.20 6.42 18.05
N PRO A 1076 33.92 6.65 17.72
CA PRO A 1076 33.25 5.94 16.65
C PRO A 1076 33.59 6.57 15.29
N LEU A 1077 34.19 5.76 14.41
CA LEU A 1077 34.73 6.18 13.13
C LEU A 1077 34.28 5.25 12.00
N MET A 1078 34.41 5.73 10.78
CA MET A 1078 34.19 4.93 9.58
C MET A 1078 35.32 5.13 8.57
N LEU A 1079 35.65 4.03 7.89
CA LEU A 1079 36.45 4.03 6.68
C LEU A 1079 35.50 4.09 5.48
N VAL A 1080 35.68 5.10 4.64
CA VAL A 1080 34.81 5.35 3.48
C VAL A 1080 35.63 5.54 2.21
N ARG A 1081 35.06 5.14 1.07
CA ARG A 1081 35.62 5.44 -0.25
C ARG A 1081 34.92 6.66 -0.84
N PRO A 1082 35.63 7.78 -1.11
CA PRO A 1082 35.01 9.00 -1.62
C PRO A 1082 34.67 8.90 -3.11
N PHE A 1083 33.60 9.58 -3.53
CA PHE A 1083 33.19 9.74 -4.92
C PHE A 1083 33.34 11.21 -5.36
N ASP A 1084 34.57 11.69 -5.33
CA ASP A 1084 34.96 13.09 -5.56
C ASP A 1084 35.74 13.31 -6.86
N GLN A 1085 35.86 12.30 -7.71
CA GLN A 1085 36.58 12.43 -8.97
C GLN A 1085 35.79 13.31 -9.95
N PRO A 1086 36.46 14.15 -10.77
CA PRO A 1086 35.78 14.96 -11.77
C PRO A 1086 34.98 14.10 -12.73
N THR A 1087 33.74 14.51 -13.00
CA THR A 1087 32.80 13.84 -13.92
C THR A 1087 32.79 14.43 -15.33
N GLU A 1088 33.67 15.40 -15.62
CA GLU A 1088 33.70 16.14 -16.90
C GLU A 1088 33.72 15.19 -18.12
N GLY A 1089 32.72 15.29 -19.01
CA GLY A 1089 32.54 14.35 -20.12
C GLY A 1089 31.17 14.35 -20.82
N TYR A 1090 31.06 13.50 -21.86
CA TYR A 1090 30.06 13.37 -22.95
C TYR A 1090 28.55 13.45 -22.60
N SER A 1091 28.17 13.46 -21.33
CA SER A 1091 26.78 13.27 -20.86
C SER A 1091 26.13 14.51 -20.22
N ALA A 1092 26.80 15.66 -20.16
CA ALA A 1092 26.29 16.85 -19.45
C ALA A 1092 24.87 17.28 -19.87
N GLN A 1093 24.56 17.23 -21.17
CA GLN A 1093 23.21 17.54 -21.67
C GLN A 1093 22.18 16.49 -21.25
N LYS A 1094 22.55 15.21 -21.30
CA LYS A 1094 21.68 14.10 -20.88
C LYS A 1094 21.33 14.21 -19.41
N ASP A 1095 22.31 14.58 -18.60
CA ASP A 1095 22.12 14.75 -17.17
C ASP A 1095 21.20 15.93 -16.90
N GLN A 1096 21.39 17.05 -17.60
CA GLN A 1096 20.51 18.21 -17.49
C GLN A 1096 19.08 17.87 -17.91
N ASP A 1097 18.90 17.15 -19.03
CA ASP A 1097 17.60 16.77 -19.57
C ASP A 1097 16.85 15.79 -18.66
N LEU A 1098 17.57 14.85 -18.03
CA LEU A 1098 17.01 13.76 -17.22
C LEU A 1098 17.14 13.98 -15.71
N GLY A 1099 17.74 15.10 -15.28
CA GLY A 1099 17.93 15.47 -13.88
C GLY A 1099 18.90 14.56 -13.12
N PHE A 1100 19.90 13.97 -13.79
CA PHE A 1100 20.84 13.04 -13.16
C PHE A 1100 21.96 13.75 -12.42
N TYR A 1101 22.23 13.31 -11.19
CA TYR A 1101 23.43 13.72 -10.47
C TYR A 1101 24.46 12.59 -10.52
N ARG A 1102 25.61 12.87 -11.12
CA ARG A 1102 26.70 11.89 -11.32
C ARG A 1102 27.79 12.04 -10.28
N VAL A 1103 28.30 10.91 -9.83
CA VAL A 1103 29.51 10.85 -8.99
C VAL A 1103 30.45 9.77 -9.51
N ARG A 1104 31.75 9.98 -9.30
CA ARG A 1104 32.81 9.12 -9.83
C ARG A 1104 33.85 8.80 -8.77
N THR A 1105 34.37 7.58 -8.80
CA THR A 1105 35.50 7.15 -7.98
C THR A 1105 36.48 6.32 -8.80
N ASP A 1106 37.74 6.31 -8.41
CA ASP A 1106 38.75 5.38 -8.93
C ASP A 1106 39.06 4.35 -7.83
N MET A 1107 38.67 3.09 -8.08
CA MET A 1107 38.74 2.00 -7.10
C MET A 1107 40.18 1.67 -6.68
N LYS A 1108 41.21 2.14 -7.40
CA LYS A 1108 42.62 1.95 -7.04
C LYS A 1108 43.33 3.25 -6.66
N LYS A 1109 43.03 4.37 -7.32
CA LYS A 1109 43.74 5.64 -7.10
C LYS A 1109 43.08 6.52 -6.06
N SER A 1110 41.76 6.44 -5.87
CA SER A 1110 41.08 7.22 -4.84
C SER A 1110 41.42 6.66 -3.46
N GLU A 1111 42.17 7.43 -2.67
CA GLU A 1111 42.53 7.00 -1.31
C GLU A 1111 41.29 6.96 -0.39
N PRO A 1112 41.11 5.88 0.40
CA PRO A 1112 40.00 5.80 1.35
C PRO A 1112 40.23 6.77 2.51
N ARG A 1113 39.15 7.38 2.99
CA ARG A 1113 39.16 8.41 4.02
C ARG A 1113 38.62 7.87 5.34
N LEU A 1114 39.17 8.37 6.44
CA LEU A 1114 38.63 8.18 7.78
C LEU A 1114 37.77 9.38 8.13
N VAL A 1115 36.57 9.11 8.64
CA VAL A 1115 35.58 10.14 8.96
C VAL A 1115 34.85 9.73 10.25
N SER A 1116 34.43 10.71 11.04
CA SER A 1116 33.55 10.49 12.19
C SER A 1116 32.17 10.03 11.73
N ILE A 1117 31.53 9.12 12.47
CA ILE A 1117 30.15 8.72 12.16
C ILE A 1117 29.16 9.89 12.25
N TYR A 1118 29.50 10.93 13.02
CA TYR A 1118 28.67 12.13 13.20
C TYR A 1118 28.71 13.07 12.00
N SER A 1119 29.61 12.85 11.04
CA SER A 1119 29.63 13.60 9.78
C SER A 1119 28.63 13.06 8.75
N VAL A 1120 27.90 11.98 9.05
CA VAL A 1120 26.87 11.45 8.14
C VAL A 1120 25.66 12.37 8.16
N LEU A 1121 25.39 13.03 7.03
CA LEU A 1121 24.16 13.80 6.85
C LEU A 1121 22.96 12.89 6.70
N ARG A 1122 23.12 11.79 5.93
CA ARG A 1122 22.18 10.68 5.78
C ARG A 1122 22.77 9.57 4.88
N GLY A 1123 22.06 8.45 4.75
CA GLY A 1123 22.32 7.46 3.72
C GLY A 1123 22.00 7.95 2.31
N ALA A 1124 22.67 7.37 1.31
CA ALA A 1124 22.44 7.65 -0.10
C ALA A 1124 22.24 6.36 -0.92
N LEU A 1125 21.37 6.43 -1.93
CA LEU A 1125 21.15 5.35 -2.89
C LEU A 1125 21.82 5.71 -4.21
N LEU A 1126 22.82 4.93 -4.62
CA LEU A 1126 23.57 5.12 -5.85
C LEU A 1126 23.51 3.87 -6.72
N ILE A 1127 23.33 4.06 -8.03
CA ILE A 1127 23.32 2.99 -9.04
C ILE A 1127 24.47 3.19 -10.03
N GLU A 1128 25.18 2.11 -10.36
CA GLU A 1128 26.28 2.16 -11.33
C GLU A 1128 25.77 2.56 -12.71
N ASP A 1129 26.44 3.51 -13.38
CA ASP A 1129 26.02 3.94 -14.71
C ASP A 1129 26.40 2.89 -15.76
N HIS A 1130 25.39 2.20 -16.29
CA HIS A 1130 25.56 1.20 -17.33
C HIS A 1130 25.93 1.76 -18.71
N ASP A 1131 25.85 3.09 -18.91
CA ASP A 1131 26.29 3.78 -20.12
C ASP A 1131 27.79 4.17 -20.06
N PHE A 1132 28.39 4.11 -18.86
CA PHE A 1132 29.78 4.50 -18.68
C PHE A 1132 30.74 3.39 -19.10
N SER A 1133 31.59 3.70 -20.08
CA SER A 1133 32.73 2.85 -20.46
C SER A 1133 34.03 3.64 -20.33
N SER A 1134 34.84 3.29 -19.34
CA SER A 1134 36.20 3.82 -19.17
C SER A 1134 37.24 2.91 -19.82
N GLN A 1135 38.32 3.49 -20.36
CA GLN A 1135 39.51 2.71 -20.74
C GLN A 1135 40.21 2.10 -19.51
N ASP A 1136 40.07 2.76 -18.36
CA ASP A 1136 40.54 2.29 -17.06
C ASP A 1136 39.37 1.62 -16.31
N LYS A 1137 39.42 0.29 -16.19
CA LYS A 1137 38.38 -0.52 -15.54
C LYS A 1137 38.21 -0.22 -14.04
N ASP A 1138 39.19 0.45 -13.44
CA ASP A 1138 39.16 0.81 -12.03
C ASP A 1138 38.35 2.10 -11.78
N VAL A 1139 38.06 2.88 -12.82
CA VAL A 1139 37.18 4.05 -12.72
C VAL A 1139 35.73 3.61 -12.85
N LYS A 1140 34.90 3.98 -11.87
CA LYS A 1140 33.46 3.72 -11.86
C LYS A 1140 32.66 5.01 -11.71
N GLU A 1141 31.54 5.08 -12.43
CA GLU A 1141 30.55 6.15 -12.32
C GLU A 1141 29.23 5.64 -11.80
N TYR A 1142 28.56 6.48 -11.02
CA TYR A 1142 27.27 6.19 -10.42
C TYR A 1142 26.32 7.37 -10.60
N LEU A 1143 25.03 7.06 -10.70
CA LEU A 1143 23.92 8.00 -10.63
C LEU A 1143 23.36 7.99 -9.21
N VAL A 1144 23.14 9.17 -8.64
CA VAL A 1144 22.41 9.33 -7.38
C VAL A 1144 20.91 9.22 -7.66
N VAL A 1145 20.23 8.34 -6.92
CA VAL A 1145 18.77 8.17 -7.00
C VAL A 1145 18.11 9.23 -6.10
N ASP A 1146 17.92 10.42 -6.66
CA ASP A 1146 17.46 11.61 -5.94
C ASP A 1146 15.98 11.59 -5.56
N VAL A 1147 15.17 10.75 -6.19
CA VAL A 1147 13.71 10.62 -5.95
C VAL A 1147 13.34 9.44 -5.05
N VAL A 1148 14.30 8.91 -4.29
CA VAL A 1148 14.06 7.76 -3.41
C VAL A 1148 13.05 8.11 -2.32
N ASP A 1149 13.19 9.31 -1.73
CA ASP A 1149 12.27 9.90 -0.75
C ASP A 1149 12.32 11.44 -0.80
N ALA A 1150 11.38 12.08 -0.11
CA ALA A 1150 11.20 13.54 -0.10
C ALA A 1150 12.43 14.30 0.46
N ASP A 1151 13.11 13.75 1.47
CA ASP A 1151 14.27 14.40 2.06
C ASP A 1151 15.45 14.39 1.08
N MET A 1152 15.70 13.27 0.39
CA MET A 1152 16.81 13.15 -0.56
C MET A 1152 16.56 14.10 -1.72
N PHE A 1153 15.32 14.14 -2.20
CA PHE A 1153 14.89 15.03 -3.26
C PHE A 1153 15.18 16.50 -2.91
N LEU A 1154 14.87 16.95 -1.69
CA LEU A 1154 15.15 18.31 -1.24
C LEU A 1154 16.65 18.58 -1.05
N ARG A 1155 17.41 17.63 -0.48
CA ARG A 1155 18.87 17.77 -0.35
C ARG A 1155 19.52 17.92 -1.71
N MET A 1156 19.14 17.11 -2.70
CA MET A 1156 19.68 17.18 -4.05
C MET A 1156 19.32 18.48 -4.78
N GLN A 1157 18.25 19.18 -4.38
CA GLN A 1157 17.96 20.52 -4.90
C GLN A 1157 18.86 21.61 -4.30
N SER A 1158 19.29 21.44 -3.04
CA SER A 1158 20.17 22.39 -2.36
C SER A 1158 21.63 22.28 -2.79
N LEU A 1159 22.05 21.11 -3.29
CA LEU A 1159 23.39 20.91 -3.83
C LEU A 1159 23.52 21.61 -5.18
N SER A 1160 24.57 22.42 -5.34
CA SER A 1160 24.95 22.96 -6.63
C SER A 1160 25.32 21.81 -7.55
N TYR A 1161 24.39 21.44 -8.40
CA TYR A 1161 24.60 20.50 -9.49
C TYR A 1161 25.75 21.03 -10.37
N VAL A 1162 26.65 20.16 -10.85
CA VAL A 1162 27.74 20.48 -11.80
C VAL A 1162 27.19 20.80 -13.22
N GLY A 1163 26.19 21.69 -13.34
CA GLY A 1163 25.31 21.77 -14.52
C GLY A 1163 23.81 22.14 -14.32
N LYS A 1164 23.33 22.49 -13.12
CA LYS A 1164 22.12 23.34 -13.02
C LYS A 1164 22.63 24.77 -13.13
N SER A 1165 22.46 25.36 -14.30
CA SER A 1165 22.31 26.80 -14.36
C SER A 1165 21.18 27.18 -13.41
N THR A 1166 21.48 27.99 -12.41
CA THR A 1166 20.49 28.72 -11.62
C THR A 1166 19.62 29.51 -12.59
N VAL A 1167 18.44 28.98 -12.91
CA VAL A 1167 17.38 29.80 -13.49
C VAL A 1167 16.85 30.63 -12.33
N GLN A 1168 17.30 31.89 -12.27
CA GLN A 1168 16.61 32.96 -11.54
C GLN A 1168 15.24 33.23 -12.15
#